data_AF-A0A182IAU4-F1
#
_entry.id   AF-A0A182IAU4-F1
#
_cell.length_a   1.000
_cell.length_b   1.000
_cell.length_c   1.000
_cell.angle_alpha   90.00
_cell.angle_beta   90.00
_cell.angle_gamma   90.00
#
_symmetry.space_group_name_H-M   'P 1'
#
loop_
_entity.id
_entity.type
_entity.pdbx_description
1 polymer ?
#
loop_
_entity_poly.entity_id
_entity_poly.type
_entity_poly.pdbx_seq_one_letter_code
_entity_poly.pdbx_strand_id
1 'polypeptide(L)'
;MEGEKEQTVEPSPAASTAKEESATAQKELARMREEFNQQRARMKELYLAKESTGPHAENEANQRYECKRHAAEATAARKELEEAKAQLRIMEYSREKDAEEQRNKVEDENRTLKQLVNETLDESSCMRESVQQLQDENGRLLEEIRQLKEELADSNQVSPSLAKTVQQAKKIILKLGAADSSSCDNLEESMRKAQEDAEVLRSLVVPLEEEIKSLKEKLRLAYEEIETYSATRDAPKREASSSSSSHSSHSSSSAQQTSAMLGMIGAQPAPPEGEPAEKPCERCAAHEAALARQQEEERKRTTGWEKSVERLREQVVKEAALRADLEVQWHKKREEHKNEVQKLTDWATETERALDKLRRDYGQLKVALRDELQKLTQEREHVCYRLNGLQQDNDFLSGKYVASSDALKDQEINLPQSIEELQELVLTLHENLIVTKAGCEFAERKARSMQDEVALLQEQQHCRDREAKKAEQHYHQKQHQLHEQLRKQQHDFQLLDSLRSELECAEVEHKKQNSELRMQIIELQAANERLDRQNGDLRSKMTVLQEDLANNEAVQKDFVKLSQSLQMQLEKIRSADTQVRWQDDDDVDQCPNCKKEFTVTRRKQHCRHCGTIYCQPCLGKSVPSGPNRKPARVCDVCHTLLVQDTAPYFSREPPQSP
;
A
#
# COMPACT_ATOMS: atom_id res chain seq x y z
N MET A 1 63.75 93.15 59.34
CA MET A 1 62.69 94.16 59.60
C MET A 1 61.49 93.69 58.82
N GLU A 2 60.33 93.36 59.38
CA GLU A 2 59.78 93.26 60.75
C GLU A 2 58.81 92.04 60.73
N GLY A 3 58.28 91.47 61.80
CA GLY A 3 58.32 91.88 63.21
C GLY A 3 57.00 91.66 63.97
N GLU A 4 56.06 90.85 63.47
CA GLU A 4 54.78 90.52 64.16
C GLU A 4 54.59 88.99 64.13
N LYS A 5 54.75 88.27 65.25
CA LYS A 5 53.87 88.11 66.42
C LYS A 5 52.58 87.31 66.18
N GLU A 6 52.49 86.24 66.96
CA GLU A 6 51.42 85.24 67.01
C GLU A 6 50.02 85.83 67.19
N GLN A 7 49.06 85.24 66.48
CA GLN A 7 47.86 84.73 67.15
C GLN A 7 47.42 83.41 66.51
N THR A 8 47.63 82.32 67.25
CA THR A 8 47.05 81.02 66.97
C THR A 8 45.54 81.08 67.13
N VAL A 9 44.80 80.87 66.04
CA VAL A 9 43.38 80.47 66.09
C VAL A 9 43.31 79.05 65.56
N GLU A 10 42.87 78.13 66.41
CA GLU A 10 42.70 76.72 66.05
C GLU A 10 41.71 76.58 64.88
N PRO A 11 41.93 75.65 63.93
CA PRO A 11 40.87 75.26 63.02
C PRO A 11 39.78 74.55 63.83
N SER A 12 38.67 75.24 64.06
CA SER A 12 37.52 74.70 64.79
C SER A 12 37.12 73.32 64.24
N PRO A 13 36.94 72.31 65.12
CA PRO A 13 36.72 70.92 64.69
C PRO A 13 35.43 70.72 63.88
N ALA A 14 34.51 71.69 63.89
CA ALA A 14 33.27 71.66 63.11
C ALA A 14 33.49 71.81 61.57
N ALA A 15 34.60 72.40 61.13
CA ALA A 15 34.85 72.61 59.70
C ALA A 15 35.51 71.40 59.01
N SER A 16 36.27 70.59 59.76
CA SER A 16 36.77 69.29 59.31
C SER A 16 35.64 68.26 59.27
N THR A 17 34.83 68.16 60.33
CA THR A 17 33.72 67.21 60.37
C THR A 17 32.70 67.47 59.26
N ALA A 18 32.30 68.72 59.00
CA ALA A 18 31.36 69.01 57.90
C ALA A 18 31.92 68.64 56.51
N LYS A 19 33.25 68.72 56.30
CA LYS A 19 33.89 68.24 55.06
C LYS A 19 33.99 66.72 55.00
N GLU A 20 34.28 66.07 56.12
CA GLU A 20 34.31 64.60 56.23
C GLU A 20 32.91 64.00 56.07
N GLU A 21 31.88 64.60 56.66
CA GLU A 21 30.46 64.27 56.52
C GLU A 21 29.97 64.49 55.08
N SER A 22 30.37 65.59 54.43
CA SER A 22 30.06 65.79 53.00
C SER A 22 30.76 64.76 52.11
N ALA A 23 32.02 64.41 52.42
CA ALA A 23 32.78 63.42 51.68
C ALA A 23 32.29 61.98 51.93
N THR A 24 31.83 61.64 53.14
CA THR A 24 31.17 60.35 53.42
C THR A 24 29.80 60.31 52.78
N ALA A 25 28.97 61.36 52.86
CA ALA A 25 27.69 61.42 52.15
C ALA A 25 27.85 61.31 50.62
N GLN A 26 28.88 61.92 50.03
CA GLN A 26 29.21 61.74 48.60
C GLN A 26 29.70 60.33 48.28
N LYS A 27 30.52 59.72 49.16
CA LYS A 27 30.91 58.31 49.04
C LYS A 27 29.71 57.37 49.17
N GLU A 28 28.78 57.63 50.06
CA GLU A 28 27.55 56.86 50.21
C GLU A 28 26.61 57.05 49.01
N LEU A 29 26.47 58.27 48.49
CA LEU A 29 25.69 58.50 47.26
C LEU A 29 26.32 57.80 46.04
N ALA A 30 27.66 57.78 45.96
CA ALA A 30 28.39 57.02 44.94
C ALA A 30 28.22 55.50 45.15
N ARG A 31 28.29 55.01 46.39
CA ARG A 31 28.07 53.60 46.76
C ARG A 31 26.64 53.18 46.41
N MET A 32 25.63 53.99 46.74
CA MET A 32 24.23 53.76 46.41
C MET A 32 23.97 53.81 44.90
N ARG A 33 24.66 54.69 44.14
CA ARG A 33 24.62 54.66 42.66
C ARG A 33 25.27 53.40 42.10
N GLU A 34 26.38 52.97 42.66
CA GLU A 34 27.10 51.76 42.23
C GLU A 34 26.29 50.50 42.57
N GLU A 35 25.73 50.41 43.78
CA GLU A 35 24.79 49.37 44.19
C GLU A 35 23.54 49.36 43.29
N PHE A 36 22.95 50.51 42.96
CA PHE A 36 21.81 50.61 42.05
C PHE A 36 22.18 50.20 40.61
N ASN A 37 23.36 50.58 40.12
CA ASN A 37 23.86 50.17 38.81
C ASN A 37 24.15 48.66 38.77
N GLN A 38 24.69 48.08 39.84
CA GLN A 38 24.92 46.64 39.97
C GLN A 38 23.59 45.88 40.10
N GLN A 39 22.62 46.38 40.84
CA GLN A 39 21.27 45.82 40.90
C GLN A 39 20.59 45.88 39.52
N ARG A 40 20.71 47.00 38.80
CA ARG A 40 20.20 47.14 37.42
C ARG A 40 20.94 46.23 36.44
N ALA A 41 22.25 46.05 36.56
CA ALA A 41 23.04 45.13 35.75
C ALA A 41 22.61 43.69 36.00
N ARG A 42 22.56 43.24 37.26
CA ARG A 42 22.05 41.91 37.66
C ARG A 42 20.60 41.69 37.23
N MET A 43 19.75 42.70 37.32
CA MET A 43 18.36 42.62 36.87
C MET A 43 18.26 42.51 35.34
N LYS A 44 19.15 43.18 34.60
CA LYS A 44 19.27 43.05 33.14
C LYS A 44 19.84 41.68 32.75
N GLU A 45 20.85 41.18 33.46
CA GLU A 45 21.39 39.82 33.29
C GLU A 45 20.34 38.75 33.60
N LEU A 46 19.58 38.89 34.68
CA LEU A 46 18.46 38.00 35.01
C LEU A 46 17.34 38.06 33.97
N TYR A 47 17.07 39.23 33.39
CA TYR A 47 16.08 39.37 32.32
C TYR A 47 16.56 38.71 31.02
N LEU A 48 17.79 38.99 30.58
CA LEU A 48 18.40 38.38 29.40
C LEU A 48 18.58 36.86 29.56
N ALA A 49 18.98 36.40 30.75
CA ALA A 49 19.04 34.98 31.08
C ALA A 49 17.65 34.35 31.00
N LYS A 50 16.62 35.00 31.56
CA LYS A 50 15.23 34.52 31.52
C LYS A 50 14.60 34.57 30.12
N GLU A 51 15.06 35.45 29.23
CA GLU A 51 14.73 35.40 27.80
C GLU A 51 15.48 34.26 27.10
N SER A 52 16.76 34.04 27.39
CA SER A 52 17.57 32.99 26.74
C SER A 52 17.28 31.57 27.23
N THR A 53 16.87 31.40 28.49
CA THR A 53 16.45 30.13 29.11
C THR A 53 14.95 30.08 29.35
N GLY A 54 14.19 31.00 28.75
CA GLY A 54 12.73 30.96 28.80
C GLY A 54 12.22 29.78 27.97
N PRO A 55 11.09 29.15 28.35
CA PRO A 55 10.53 28.05 27.56
C PRO A 55 10.22 28.46 26.11
N HIS A 56 10.07 29.76 25.81
CA HIS A 56 9.98 30.24 24.44
C HIS A 56 11.26 30.05 23.60
N ALA A 57 12.46 30.18 24.17
CA ALA A 57 13.72 30.06 23.41
C ALA A 57 14.06 28.61 23.07
N GLU A 58 13.90 27.69 24.04
CA GLU A 58 14.06 26.25 23.81
C GLU A 58 12.96 25.69 22.92
N ASN A 59 11.70 26.12 23.12
CA ASN A 59 10.59 25.71 22.26
C ASN A 59 10.74 26.29 20.84
N GLU A 60 11.20 27.54 20.67
CA GLU A 60 11.58 28.05 19.34
C GLU A 60 12.72 27.25 18.71
N ALA A 61 13.76 26.86 19.48
CA ALA A 61 14.86 26.05 18.95
C ALA A 61 14.38 24.66 18.49
N ASN A 62 13.55 24.00 19.30
CA ASN A 62 12.99 22.69 18.98
C ASN A 62 11.98 22.77 17.81
N GLN A 63 11.10 23.78 17.81
CA GLN A 63 10.14 24.04 16.74
C GLN A 63 10.85 24.44 15.43
N ARG A 64 11.97 25.18 15.49
CA ARG A 64 12.85 25.42 14.31
C ARG A 64 13.54 24.14 13.84
N TYR A 65 13.91 23.22 14.73
CA TYR A 65 14.48 21.92 14.36
C TYR A 65 13.43 21.02 13.70
N GLU A 66 12.23 20.93 14.26
CA GLU A 66 11.10 20.20 13.68
C GLU A 66 10.65 20.81 12.35
N CYS A 67 10.54 22.13 12.24
CA CYS A 67 10.27 22.80 10.96
C CYS A 67 11.38 22.52 9.93
N LYS A 68 12.66 22.45 10.32
CA LYS A 68 13.75 22.05 9.41
C LYS A 68 13.65 20.58 9.00
N ARG A 69 13.32 19.68 9.92
CA ARG A 69 13.12 18.24 9.62
C ARG A 69 11.95 18.05 8.67
N HIS A 70 10.80 18.66 8.96
CA HIS A 70 9.62 18.61 8.09
C HIS A 70 9.83 19.33 6.75
N ALA A 71 10.64 20.39 6.70
CA ALA A 71 11.06 20.98 5.43
C ALA A 71 11.94 20.02 4.61
N ALA A 72 12.89 19.33 5.26
CA ALA A 72 13.73 18.33 4.60
C ALA A 72 12.90 17.14 4.07
N GLU A 73 12.01 16.58 4.90
CA GLU A 73 11.04 15.54 4.52
C GLU A 73 10.15 16.01 3.35
N ALA A 74 9.62 17.23 3.40
CA ALA A 74 8.83 17.81 2.31
C ALA A 74 9.66 18.01 1.02
N THR A 75 10.95 18.35 1.11
CA THR A 75 11.82 18.43 -0.08
C THR A 75 12.17 17.06 -0.65
N ALA A 76 12.36 16.04 0.20
CA ALA A 76 12.59 14.67 -0.23
C ALA A 76 11.33 14.09 -0.93
N ALA A 77 10.16 14.19 -0.30
CA ALA A 77 8.90 13.77 -0.89
C ALA A 77 8.55 14.53 -2.19
N ARG A 78 8.91 15.83 -2.29
CA ARG A 78 8.81 16.57 -3.56
C ARG A 78 9.76 16.04 -4.63
N LYS A 79 11.00 15.67 -4.28
CA LYS A 79 11.97 15.09 -5.23
C LYS A 79 11.49 13.74 -5.73
N GLU A 80 11.04 12.85 -4.83
CA GLU A 80 10.44 11.56 -5.19
C GLU A 80 9.20 11.73 -6.08
N LEU A 81 8.35 12.72 -5.79
CA LEU A 81 7.19 13.04 -6.63
C LEU A 81 7.58 13.54 -8.02
N GLU A 82 8.59 14.39 -8.16
CA GLU A 82 9.07 14.84 -9.48
C GLU A 82 9.79 13.72 -10.25
N GLU A 83 10.52 12.83 -9.57
CA GLU A 83 11.10 11.62 -10.17
C GLU A 83 10.02 10.65 -10.67
N ALA A 84 8.97 10.41 -9.86
CA ALA A 84 7.82 9.60 -10.27
C ALA A 84 7.05 10.23 -11.44
N LYS A 85 6.85 11.56 -11.44
CA LYS A 85 6.27 12.29 -12.59
C LYS A 85 7.13 12.18 -13.84
N ALA A 86 8.46 12.26 -13.71
CA ALA A 86 9.36 12.12 -14.85
C ALA A 86 9.30 10.70 -15.44
N GLN A 87 9.28 9.67 -14.59
CA GLN A 87 9.08 8.28 -15.01
C GLN A 87 7.73 8.07 -15.70
N LEU A 88 6.64 8.60 -15.14
CA LEU A 88 5.31 8.54 -15.76
C LEU A 88 5.30 9.22 -17.14
N ARG A 89 5.88 10.41 -17.31
CA ARG A 89 5.98 11.07 -18.62
C ARG A 89 6.79 10.26 -19.64
N ILE A 90 7.87 9.60 -19.21
CA ILE A 90 8.66 8.73 -20.09
C ILE A 90 7.84 7.51 -20.51
N MET A 91 7.09 6.89 -19.59
CA MET A 91 6.19 5.78 -19.91
C MET A 91 5.03 6.21 -20.82
N GLU A 92 4.42 7.38 -20.57
CA GLU A 92 3.37 7.96 -21.42
C GLU A 92 3.88 8.20 -22.84
N TYR A 93 5.06 8.84 -22.97
CA TYR A 93 5.69 9.11 -24.26
C TYR A 93 6.08 7.81 -25.00
N SER A 94 6.64 6.81 -24.31
CA SER A 94 6.93 5.51 -24.91
C SER A 94 5.66 4.84 -25.42
N ARG A 95 4.61 4.78 -24.59
CA ARG A 95 3.32 4.17 -24.96
C ARG A 95 2.64 4.90 -26.13
N GLU A 96 2.74 6.21 -26.17
CA GLU A 96 2.20 7.03 -27.27
C GLU A 96 2.97 6.79 -28.57
N LYS A 97 4.31 6.74 -28.52
CA LYS A 97 5.18 6.37 -29.65
C LYS A 97 4.91 4.96 -30.14
N ASP A 98 4.83 3.97 -29.24
CA ASP A 98 4.52 2.59 -29.59
C ASP A 98 3.15 2.49 -30.28
N ALA A 99 2.15 3.21 -29.76
CA ALA A 99 0.83 3.27 -30.38
C ALA A 99 0.85 3.98 -31.75
N GLU A 100 1.70 4.97 -31.96
CA GLU A 100 1.88 5.65 -33.25
C GLU A 100 2.60 4.75 -34.27
N GLU A 101 3.65 4.02 -33.86
CA GLU A 101 4.30 3.02 -34.72
C GLU A 101 3.33 1.91 -35.15
N GLN A 102 2.42 1.47 -34.27
CA GLN A 102 1.37 0.51 -34.64
C GLN A 102 0.32 1.13 -35.58
N ARG A 103 -0.08 2.39 -35.39
CA ARG A 103 -0.97 3.11 -36.32
C ARG A 103 -0.34 3.21 -37.71
N ASN A 104 0.93 3.62 -37.80
CA ASN A 104 1.64 3.75 -39.06
C ASN A 104 1.76 2.41 -39.80
N LYS A 105 2.09 1.32 -39.08
CA LYS A 105 2.09 -0.05 -39.67
C LYS A 105 0.73 -0.43 -40.24
N VAL A 106 -0.36 -0.17 -39.51
CA VAL A 106 -1.72 -0.45 -39.99
C VAL A 106 -2.11 0.45 -41.18
N GLU A 107 -1.68 1.71 -41.21
CA GLU A 107 -1.89 2.59 -42.36
C GLU A 107 -1.14 2.10 -43.60
N ASP A 108 0.13 1.71 -43.47
CA ASP A 108 0.94 1.22 -44.58
C ASP A 108 0.42 -0.14 -45.09
N GLU A 109 0.02 -1.06 -44.21
CA GLU A 109 -0.70 -2.28 -44.60
C GLU A 109 -2.00 -1.95 -45.36
N ASN A 110 -2.77 -0.95 -44.91
CA ASN A 110 -3.97 -0.50 -45.62
C ASN A 110 -3.66 0.14 -46.98
N ARG A 111 -2.54 0.87 -47.12
CA ARG A 111 -2.10 1.43 -48.40
C ARG A 111 -1.72 0.30 -49.36
N THR A 112 -0.92 -0.67 -48.92
CA THR A 112 -0.53 -1.84 -49.72
C THR A 112 -1.75 -2.67 -50.13
N LEU A 113 -2.71 -2.92 -49.22
CA LEU A 113 -3.94 -3.63 -49.55
C LEU A 113 -4.81 -2.87 -50.56
N LYS A 114 -4.93 -1.54 -50.43
CA LYS A 114 -5.65 -0.70 -51.41
C LYS A 114 -4.97 -0.71 -52.78
N GLN A 115 -3.64 -0.65 -52.82
CA GLN A 115 -2.88 -0.76 -54.07
C GLN A 115 -3.13 -2.11 -54.74
N LEU A 116 -2.98 -3.23 -54.01
CA LEU A 116 -3.21 -4.57 -54.55
C LEU A 116 -4.65 -4.77 -55.05
N VAL A 117 -5.64 -4.20 -54.35
CA VAL A 117 -7.05 -4.24 -54.78
C VAL A 117 -7.25 -3.44 -56.07
N ASN A 118 -6.63 -2.26 -56.21
CA ASN A 118 -6.70 -1.47 -57.44
C ASN A 118 -6.01 -2.20 -58.61
N GLU A 119 -4.80 -2.73 -58.41
CA GLU A 119 -4.07 -3.53 -59.41
C GLU A 119 -4.93 -4.72 -59.88
N THR A 120 -5.55 -5.46 -58.95
CA THR A 120 -6.46 -6.58 -59.26
C THR A 120 -7.70 -6.11 -60.04
N LEU A 121 -8.24 -4.92 -59.73
CA LEU A 121 -9.40 -4.35 -60.42
C LEU A 121 -9.06 -3.87 -61.84
N ASP A 122 -7.87 -3.30 -62.03
CA ASP A 122 -7.36 -2.83 -63.31
C ASP A 122 -7.02 -4.02 -64.23
N GLU A 123 -6.35 -5.05 -63.72
CA GLU A 123 -6.18 -6.35 -64.40
C GLU A 123 -7.52 -6.95 -64.81
N SER A 124 -8.49 -6.97 -63.88
CA SER A 124 -9.85 -7.44 -64.17
C SER A 124 -10.57 -6.58 -65.22
N SER A 125 -10.25 -5.29 -65.34
CA SER A 125 -10.82 -4.43 -66.37
C SER A 125 -10.20 -4.69 -67.74
N CYS A 126 -8.87 -4.78 -67.81
CA CYS A 126 -8.15 -5.13 -69.04
C CYS A 126 -8.60 -6.50 -69.58
N MET A 127 -8.78 -7.49 -68.70
CA MET A 127 -9.31 -8.80 -69.07
C MET A 127 -10.76 -8.73 -69.57
N ARG A 128 -11.63 -7.90 -68.98
CA ARG A 128 -12.99 -7.67 -69.49
C ARG A 128 -12.99 -7.00 -70.86
N GLU A 129 -12.13 -6.00 -71.07
CA GLU A 129 -12.00 -5.29 -72.35
C GLU A 129 -11.49 -6.22 -73.45
N SER A 130 -10.50 -7.06 -73.16
CA SER A 130 -10.01 -8.10 -74.09
C SER A 130 -11.10 -9.13 -74.45
N VAL A 131 -11.85 -9.61 -73.45
CA VAL A 131 -13.01 -10.49 -73.68
C VAL A 131 -14.09 -9.80 -74.54
N GLN A 132 -14.37 -8.52 -74.31
CA GLN A 132 -15.33 -7.77 -75.13
C GLN A 132 -14.85 -7.60 -76.57
N GLN A 133 -13.57 -7.29 -76.79
CA GLN A 133 -12.98 -7.21 -78.14
C GLN A 133 -13.10 -8.54 -78.89
N LEU A 134 -12.78 -9.66 -78.23
CA LEU A 134 -12.93 -11.00 -78.79
C LEU A 134 -14.40 -11.36 -79.08
N GLN A 135 -15.34 -10.90 -78.25
CA GLN A 135 -16.78 -11.09 -78.51
C GLN A 135 -17.27 -10.27 -79.70
N ASP A 136 -16.85 -9.00 -79.80
CA ASP A 136 -17.20 -8.11 -80.91
C ASP A 136 -16.59 -8.61 -82.23
N GLU A 137 -15.36 -9.12 -82.22
CA GLU A 137 -14.68 -9.70 -83.39
C GLU A 137 -15.30 -11.02 -83.82
N ASN A 138 -15.64 -11.92 -82.88
CA ASN A 138 -16.47 -13.10 -83.19
C ASN A 138 -17.84 -12.70 -83.78
N GLY A 139 -18.46 -11.63 -83.26
CA GLY A 139 -19.70 -11.08 -83.80
C GLY A 139 -19.56 -10.62 -85.25
N ARG A 140 -18.48 -9.90 -85.58
CA ARG A 140 -18.16 -9.50 -86.96
C ARG A 140 -17.91 -10.70 -87.87
N LEU A 141 -17.08 -11.66 -87.43
CA LEU A 141 -16.77 -12.85 -88.22
C LEU A 141 -18.03 -13.72 -88.45
N LEU A 142 -18.93 -13.83 -87.47
CA LEU A 142 -20.20 -14.52 -87.65
C LEU A 142 -21.13 -13.80 -88.64
N GLU A 143 -21.17 -12.47 -88.61
CA GLU A 143 -21.93 -11.65 -89.55
C GLU A 143 -21.34 -11.68 -90.96
N GLU A 144 -20.00 -11.68 -91.09
CA GLU A 144 -19.28 -11.83 -92.36
C GLU A 144 -19.48 -13.24 -92.95
N ILE A 145 -19.45 -14.29 -92.12
CA ILE A 145 -19.85 -15.65 -92.50
C ILE A 145 -21.33 -15.71 -92.91
N ARG A 146 -22.21 -14.93 -92.26
CA ARG A 146 -23.64 -14.84 -92.62
C ARG A 146 -23.81 -14.19 -93.99
N GLN A 147 -23.16 -13.05 -94.22
CA GLN A 147 -23.17 -12.33 -95.49
C GLN A 147 -22.56 -13.17 -96.62
N LEU A 148 -21.39 -13.80 -96.42
CA LEU A 148 -20.79 -14.71 -97.40
C LEU A 148 -21.68 -15.93 -97.72
N LYS A 149 -22.45 -16.44 -96.75
CA LYS A 149 -23.46 -17.49 -97.00
C LYS A 149 -24.67 -16.98 -97.78
N GLU A 150 -25.09 -15.74 -97.54
CA GLU A 150 -26.20 -15.09 -98.23
C GLU A 150 -25.81 -14.73 -99.69
N GLU A 151 -24.63 -14.15 -99.90
CA GLU A 151 -24.02 -13.94 -101.22
C GLU A 151 -23.79 -15.25 -101.99
N LEU A 152 -23.37 -16.32 -101.31
CA LEU A 152 -23.24 -17.65 -101.93
C LEU A 152 -24.61 -18.26 -102.29
N ALA A 153 -25.66 -17.99 -101.51
CA ALA A 153 -27.02 -18.43 -101.80
C ALA A 153 -27.62 -17.67 -103.00
N ASP A 154 -27.40 -16.37 -103.09
CA ASP A 154 -27.84 -15.54 -104.22
C ASP A 154 -27.03 -15.82 -105.50
N SER A 155 -25.71 -16.02 -105.39
CA SER A 155 -24.85 -16.44 -106.51
C SER A 155 -25.24 -17.82 -107.05
N ASN A 156 -25.74 -18.72 -106.21
CA ASN A 156 -26.28 -20.02 -106.65
C ASN A 156 -27.66 -19.92 -107.33
N GLN A 157 -28.36 -18.79 -107.25
CA GLN A 157 -29.60 -18.55 -108.01
C GLN A 157 -29.35 -17.87 -109.37
N VAL A 158 -28.16 -17.31 -109.61
CA VAL A 158 -27.84 -16.59 -110.86
C VAL A 158 -26.81 -17.33 -111.73
N SER A 159 -27.35 -18.10 -112.68
CA SER A 159 -26.67 -18.69 -113.86
C SER A 159 -25.78 -19.94 -113.64
N PRO A 160 -26.13 -21.10 -114.22
CA PRO A 160 -25.39 -22.35 -114.06
C PRO A 160 -24.06 -22.43 -114.84
N SER A 161 -23.60 -21.35 -115.48
CA SER A 161 -22.32 -21.33 -116.22
C SER A 161 -21.10 -20.98 -115.36
N LEU A 162 -21.28 -20.30 -114.22
CA LEU A 162 -20.15 -19.80 -113.41
C LEU A 162 -19.52 -20.87 -112.51
N ALA A 163 -20.25 -21.94 -112.19
CA ALA A 163 -19.78 -23.05 -111.34
C ALA A 163 -18.49 -23.71 -111.87
N LYS A 164 -18.31 -23.79 -113.20
CA LYS A 164 -17.09 -24.33 -113.82
C LYS A 164 -15.88 -23.40 -113.64
N THR A 165 -16.08 -22.10 -113.66
CA THR A 165 -15.01 -21.10 -113.47
C THR A 165 -14.51 -21.07 -112.03
N VAL A 166 -15.42 -21.19 -111.05
CA VAL A 166 -15.06 -21.23 -109.62
C VAL A 166 -14.27 -22.50 -109.27
N GLN A 167 -14.65 -23.67 -109.81
CA GLN A 167 -13.85 -24.89 -109.66
C GLN A 167 -12.44 -24.76 -110.26
N GLN A 168 -12.30 -24.04 -111.39
CA GLN A 168 -11.01 -23.82 -112.04
C GLN A 168 -10.13 -22.82 -111.25
N ALA A 169 -10.72 -21.79 -110.63
CA ALA A 169 -10.01 -20.87 -109.73
C ALA A 169 -9.52 -21.57 -108.44
N LYS A 170 -10.34 -22.44 -107.84
CA LYS A 170 -9.99 -23.24 -106.64
C LYS A 170 -8.73 -24.11 -106.88
N LYS A 171 -8.54 -24.58 -108.12
CA LYS A 171 -7.37 -25.39 -108.56
C LYS A 171 -6.09 -24.57 -108.79
N ILE A 172 -6.20 -23.24 -108.96
CA ILE A 172 -5.05 -22.34 -109.15
C ILE A 172 -4.56 -21.80 -107.80
N ILE A 173 -5.48 -21.48 -106.87
CA ILE A 173 -5.13 -21.00 -105.52
C ILE A 173 -4.33 -22.06 -104.73
N LEU A 174 -4.66 -23.35 -104.91
CA LEU A 174 -3.91 -24.49 -104.33
C LEU A 174 -2.47 -24.68 -104.86
N LYS A 175 -1.96 -23.81 -105.73
CA LYS A 175 -0.57 -23.87 -106.26
C LYS A 175 0.31 -22.66 -105.91
N LEU A 176 -0.17 -21.69 -105.13
CA LEU A 176 0.61 -20.50 -104.74
C LEU A 176 0.83 -20.34 -103.22
N GLY A 177 0.30 -21.23 -102.38
CA GLY A 177 0.51 -21.23 -100.93
C GLY A 177 1.83 -21.86 -100.46
N ALA A 178 2.93 -21.65 -101.18
CA ALA A 178 4.24 -22.26 -100.90
C ALA A 178 5.37 -21.22 -100.74
N ALA A 179 5.08 -20.15 -100.00
CA ALA A 179 6.05 -19.23 -99.43
C ALA A 179 5.42 -18.54 -98.21
N ASP A 180 5.91 -18.83 -97.00
CA ASP A 180 6.48 -17.80 -96.11
C ASP A 180 6.91 -18.43 -94.77
N SER A 181 8.22 -18.53 -94.61
CA SER A 181 8.88 -18.79 -93.34
C SER A 181 9.06 -17.46 -92.59
N SER A 182 8.16 -17.14 -91.66
CA SER A 182 8.28 -15.95 -90.79
C SER A 182 7.83 -16.17 -89.33
N SER A 183 7.49 -17.41 -88.95
CA SER A 183 7.04 -17.74 -87.58
C SER A 183 8.17 -18.17 -86.62
N CYS A 184 9.41 -18.33 -87.10
CA CYS A 184 10.53 -18.80 -86.28
C CYS A 184 11.06 -17.72 -85.32
N ASP A 185 11.10 -16.46 -85.79
CA ASP A 185 11.72 -15.34 -85.05
C ASP A 185 11.01 -15.02 -83.72
N ASN A 186 9.69 -15.24 -83.64
CA ASN A 186 8.89 -14.81 -82.49
C ASN A 186 9.05 -15.73 -81.26
N LEU A 187 9.32 -17.03 -81.47
CA LEU A 187 9.59 -17.96 -80.36
C LEU A 187 11.02 -17.81 -79.85
N GLU A 188 11.98 -17.62 -80.75
CA GLU A 188 13.40 -17.46 -80.41
C GLU A 188 13.67 -16.14 -79.67
N GLU A 189 13.05 -15.03 -80.10
CA GLU A 189 13.11 -13.73 -79.40
C GLU A 189 12.41 -13.79 -78.02
N SER A 190 11.28 -14.49 -77.91
CA SER A 190 10.56 -14.69 -76.64
C SER A 190 11.36 -15.52 -75.64
N MET A 191 12.01 -16.61 -76.10
CA MET A 191 12.93 -17.39 -75.27
C MET A 191 14.16 -16.58 -74.85
N ARG A 192 14.76 -15.80 -75.75
CA ARG A 192 15.90 -14.94 -75.41
C ARG A 192 15.52 -13.88 -74.37
N LYS A 193 14.36 -13.23 -74.53
CA LYS A 193 13.87 -12.25 -73.57
C LYS A 193 13.58 -12.85 -72.19
N ALA A 194 12.93 -14.01 -72.11
CA ALA A 194 12.72 -14.71 -70.84
C ALA A 194 14.05 -15.10 -70.15
N GLN A 195 15.09 -15.37 -70.93
CA GLN A 195 16.41 -15.72 -70.45
C GLN A 195 17.20 -14.48 -69.97
N GLU A 196 17.08 -13.35 -70.68
CA GLU A 196 17.57 -12.03 -70.27
C GLU A 196 16.88 -11.55 -68.98
N ASP A 197 15.54 -11.60 -68.90
CA ASP A 197 14.76 -11.22 -67.71
C ASP A 197 15.14 -12.07 -66.48
N ALA A 198 15.34 -13.38 -66.67
CA ALA A 198 15.82 -14.27 -65.61
C ALA A 198 17.26 -13.96 -65.17
N GLU A 199 18.10 -13.41 -66.04
CA GLU A 199 19.47 -13.01 -65.71
C GLU A 199 19.53 -11.65 -65.02
N VAL A 200 18.67 -10.70 -65.42
CA VAL A 200 18.44 -9.45 -64.70
C VAL A 200 17.94 -9.74 -63.28
N LEU A 201 16.94 -10.62 -63.12
CA LEU A 201 16.47 -11.04 -61.79
C LEU A 201 17.57 -11.70 -60.95
N ARG A 202 18.41 -12.57 -61.53
CA ARG A 202 19.58 -13.12 -60.83
C ARG A 202 20.57 -12.02 -60.39
N SER A 203 20.82 -11.02 -61.25
CA SER A 203 21.71 -9.90 -60.96
C SER A 203 21.24 -9.00 -59.80
N LEU A 204 19.94 -8.97 -59.52
CA LEU A 204 19.34 -8.22 -58.40
C LEU A 204 19.18 -9.08 -57.14
N VAL A 205 18.76 -10.34 -57.28
CA VAL A 205 18.48 -11.23 -56.14
C VAL A 205 19.78 -11.69 -55.45
N VAL A 206 20.84 -12.02 -56.20
CA VAL A 206 22.09 -12.54 -55.59
C VAL A 206 22.75 -11.51 -54.65
N PRO A 207 22.92 -10.22 -55.01
CA PRO A 207 23.43 -9.21 -54.08
C PRO A 207 22.53 -9.02 -52.85
N LEU A 208 21.20 -9.07 -53.01
CA LEU A 208 20.25 -8.96 -51.90
C LEU A 208 20.33 -10.17 -50.97
N GLU A 209 20.54 -11.39 -51.48
CA GLU A 209 20.78 -12.58 -50.66
C GLU A 209 22.10 -12.51 -49.89
N GLU A 210 23.15 -11.94 -50.49
CA GLU A 210 24.43 -11.69 -49.82
C GLU A 210 24.32 -10.59 -48.75
N GLU A 211 23.58 -9.52 -49.02
CA GLU A 211 23.32 -8.46 -48.05
C GLU A 211 22.45 -8.96 -46.88
N ILE A 212 21.43 -9.77 -47.14
CA ILE A 212 20.64 -10.45 -46.10
C ILE A 212 21.50 -11.41 -45.27
N LYS A 213 22.46 -12.15 -45.88
CA LYS A 213 23.43 -12.97 -45.12
C LYS A 213 24.34 -12.10 -44.25
N SER A 214 24.85 -10.99 -44.77
CA SER A 214 25.68 -10.02 -44.04
C SER A 214 24.94 -9.40 -42.85
N LEU A 215 23.68 -9.01 -43.05
CA LEU A 215 22.82 -8.47 -41.98
C LEU A 215 22.50 -9.51 -40.91
N LYS A 216 22.26 -10.78 -41.30
CA LYS A 216 22.05 -11.88 -40.34
C LYS A 216 23.30 -12.15 -39.49
N GLU A 217 24.49 -12.13 -40.08
CA GLU A 217 25.73 -12.32 -39.29
C GLU A 217 26.01 -11.12 -38.37
N LYS A 218 25.80 -9.88 -38.83
CA LYS A 218 25.88 -8.69 -37.97
C LYS A 218 24.89 -8.75 -36.80
N LEU A 219 23.67 -9.24 -37.03
CA LEU A 219 22.67 -9.45 -35.98
C LEU A 219 23.13 -10.54 -35.00
N ARG A 220 23.72 -11.63 -35.48
CA ARG A 220 24.30 -12.71 -34.65
C ARG A 220 25.41 -12.18 -33.74
N LEU A 221 26.34 -11.40 -34.30
CA LEU A 221 27.43 -10.76 -33.55
C LEU A 221 26.92 -9.74 -32.52
N ALA A 222 25.89 -8.96 -32.86
CA ALA A 222 25.25 -8.04 -31.91
C ALA A 222 24.58 -8.77 -30.74
N TYR A 223 23.98 -9.96 -30.98
CA TYR A 223 23.47 -10.80 -29.89
C TYR A 223 24.61 -11.38 -29.03
N GLU A 224 25.73 -11.81 -29.61
CA GLU A 224 26.94 -12.23 -28.86
C GLU A 224 27.53 -11.08 -28.02
N GLU A 225 27.55 -9.85 -28.53
CA GLU A 225 27.93 -8.66 -27.73
C GLU A 225 26.94 -8.41 -26.59
N ILE A 226 25.63 -8.47 -26.82
CA ILE A 226 24.62 -8.27 -25.77
C ILE A 226 24.73 -9.36 -24.68
N GLU A 227 25.01 -10.61 -25.05
CA GLU A 227 25.18 -11.74 -24.12
C GLU A 227 26.49 -11.63 -23.31
N THR A 228 27.56 -11.11 -23.90
CA THR A 228 28.80 -10.83 -23.14
C THR A 228 28.69 -9.58 -22.25
N TYR A 229 27.92 -8.56 -22.66
CA TYR A 229 27.59 -7.39 -21.83
C TYR A 229 26.59 -7.71 -20.69
N SER A 230 25.71 -8.71 -20.84
CA SER A 230 24.86 -9.17 -19.74
C SER A 230 25.65 -10.05 -18.76
N ALA A 231 26.45 -11.00 -19.26
CA ALA A 231 27.31 -11.86 -18.45
C ALA A 231 28.34 -11.07 -17.60
N THR A 232 28.85 -9.94 -18.11
CA THR A 232 29.74 -9.05 -17.33
C THR A 232 29.01 -8.17 -16.32
N ARG A 233 27.68 -8.04 -16.40
CA ARG A 233 26.86 -7.26 -15.45
C ARG A 233 26.47 -8.05 -14.20
N ASP A 234 26.37 -9.37 -14.32
CA ASP A 234 25.92 -10.27 -13.24
C ASP A 234 27.08 -10.95 -12.47
N ALA A 235 28.32 -10.54 -12.71
CA ALA A 235 29.49 -11.00 -11.94
C ALA A 235 29.54 -10.34 -10.54
N PRO A 236 29.42 -11.10 -9.44
CA PRO A 236 29.41 -10.53 -8.09
C PRO A 236 30.80 -10.03 -7.66
N LYS A 237 30.90 -8.74 -7.34
CA LYS A 237 32.12 -8.16 -6.77
C LYS A 237 32.46 -8.76 -5.40
N ARG A 238 33.43 -9.67 -5.36
CA ARG A 238 34.19 -10.01 -4.16
C ARG A 238 35.66 -9.60 -4.33
N GLU A 239 36.12 -8.78 -3.39
CA GLU A 239 37.53 -8.62 -2.98
C GLU A 239 38.46 -7.92 -4.03
N ALA A 240 39.48 -7.13 -3.67
CA ALA A 240 39.95 -6.66 -2.37
C ALA A 240 40.63 -5.28 -2.48
N SER A 241 40.73 -4.55 -1.36
CA SER A 241 41.94 -3.78 -1.04
C SER A 241 42.21 -3.86 0.46
N SER A 242 43.39 -4.37 0.79
CA SER A 242 43.82 -4.78 2.13
C SER A 242 44.70 -3.72 2.81
N SER A 243 45.16 -4.05 4.02
CA SER A 243 46.06 -3.30 4.93
C SER A 243 45.36 -2.30 5.87
N SER A 244 45.66 -2.24 7.17
CA SER A 244 46.71 -2.95 7.94
C SER A 244 46.29 -3.28 9.39
N SER A 245 46.84 -4.41 9.88
CA SER A 245 47.08 -4.82 11.28
C SER A 245 47.03 -3.72 12.37
N SER A 246 46.56 -3.98 13.59
CA SER A 246 47.21 -4.94 14.52
C SER A 246 46.49 -5.10 15.90
N HIS A 247 46.77 -6.21 16.60
CA HIS A 247 46.56 -6.46 18.06
C HIS A 247 45.10 -6.53 18.58
N SER A 248 44.55 -7.70 18.93
CA SER A 248 44.77 -8.51 20.18
C SER A 248 44.30 -7.78 21.46
N SER A 249 43.53 -8.35 22.39
CA SER A 249 43.03 -9.74 22.56
C SER A 249 42.16 -9.84 23.84
N HIS A 250 41.51 -11.00 24.02
CA HIS A 250 40.95 -11.54 25.28
C HIS A 250 39.55 -11.11 25.76
N SER A 251 38.90 -12.13 26.30
CA SER A 251 37.51 -12.26 26.74
C SER A 251 37.40 -12.35 28.26
N SER A 252 36.15 -12.55 28.72
CA SER A 252 35.73 -13.21 29.98
C SER A 252 35.92 -12.47 31.31
N SER A 253 34.78 -11.98 31.83
CA SER A 253 34.25 -12.14 33.20
C SER A 253 35.18 -12.14 34.42
N SER A 254 34.85 -11.29 35.41
CA SER A 254 34.42 -11.79 36.73
C SER A 254 33.66 -10.72 37.55
N ALA A 255 32.66 -11.21 38.28
CA ALA A 255 32.29 -10.95 39.68
C ALA A 255 32.86 -9.72 40.44
N GLN A 256 32.25 -9.13 41.47
CA GLN A 256 30.99 -9.20 42.23
C GLN A 256 31.17 -8.19 43.40
N GLN A 257 30.08 -7.79 44.06
CA GLN A 257 30.01 -7.39 45.48
C GLN A 257 31.12 -6.51 46.12
N THR A 258 30.71 -5.34 46.64
CA THR A 258 31.05 -4.94 48.02
C THR A 258 29.83 -4.32 48.70
N SER A 259 29.57 -4.74 49.94
CA SER A 259 28.50 -4.21 50.80
C SER A 259 29.09 -3.37 51.94
N ALA A 260 28.25 -2.48 52.49
CA ALA A 260 28.31 -1.91 53.84
C ALA A 260 29.65 -1.33 54.36
N MET A 261 29.68 0.00 54.58
CA MET A 261 30.20 0.55 55.84
C MET A 261 29.68 1.98 56.09
N LEU A 262 28.96 2.19 57.20
CA LEU A 262 28.96 3.44 57.96
C LEU A 262 28.21 3.22 59.28
N GLY A 263 28.97 3.08 60.36
CA GLY A 263 28.45 2.97 61.73
C GLY A 263 29.05 4.05 62.62
N MET A 264 28.17 4.73 63.36
CA MET A 264 28.29 5.23 64.75
C MET A 264 29.61 5.84 65.27
N ILE A 265 29.48 7.03 65.88
CA ILE A 265 30.04 7.55 67.17
C ILE A 265 30.05 9.10 67.05
N GLY A 266 29.65 9.93 68.03
CA GLY A 266 29.07 9.72 69.37
C GLY A 266 28.17 10.93 69.74
N ALA A 267 27.21 10.81 70.65
CA ALA A 267 27.35 10.93 72.11
C ALA A 267 27.34 12.40 72.64
N GLN A 268 26.46 12.68 73.61
CA GLN A 268 26.22 14.00 74.24
C GLN A 268 27.35 14.41 75.21
N PRO A 269 27.31 15.67 75.70
CA PRO A 269 26.95 15.83 77.12
C PRO A 269 25.95 16.98 77.44
N ALA A 270 25.34 16.89 78.63
CA ALA A 270 24.57 17.92 79.36
C ALA A 270 25.35 18.26 80.68
N PRO A 271 24.84 19.02 81.68
CA PRO A 271 23.61 19.86 81.78
C PRO A 271 24.01 21.37 81.81
N PRO A 272 23.69 22.30 82.76
CA PRO A 272 23.02 22.24 84.08
C PRO A 272 21.53 22.69 84.06
N GLU A 273 20.96 22.95 85.25
CA GLU A 273 19.62 23.51 85.50
C GLU A 273 19.70 25.01 85.87
N GLY A 274 18.64 25.78 85.57
CA GLY A 274 18.51 27.20 85.95
C GLY A 274 17.31 27.86 85.28
N GLU A 275 16.40 28.42 86.08
CA GLU A 275 15.17 29.14 85.69
C GLU A 275 15.46 30.46 84.93
N PRO A 276 14.48 31.16 84.32
CA PRO A 276 13.08 30.79 84.02
C PRO A 276 12.71 30.94 82.53
N ALA A 277 11.57 30.38 82.13
CA ALA A 277 10.75 30.68 80.94
C ALA A 277 11.28 31.69 79.88
N GLU A 278 12.38 31.36 79.20
CA GLU A 278 12.80 32.10 78.01
C GLU A 278 12.03 31.61 76.77
N LYS A 279 11.54 32.58 75.98
CA LYS A 279 10.70 32.36 74.80
C LYS A 279 11.36 31.36 73.84
N PRO A 280 10.60 30.54 73.10
CA PRO A 280 11.17 29.65 72.08
C PRO A 280 12.06 30.49 71.17
N CYS A 281 13.36 30.16 71.12
CA CYS A 281 14.38 31.05 70.56
C CYS A 281 13.91 31.59 69.22
N GLU A 282 13.64 32.90 69.14
CA GLU A 282 12.95 33.49 67.98
C GLU A 282 13.73 33.23 66.68
N ARG A 283 15.05 33.04 66.79
CA ARG A 283 15.92 32.62 65.69
C ARG A 283 15.73 31.15 65.32
N CYS A 284 15.67 30.21 66.27
CA CYS A 284 15.40 28.80 65.98
C CYS A 284 13.99 28.59 65.42
N ALA A 285 12.97 29.21 66.03
CA ALA A 285 11.60 29.18 65.52
C ALA A 285 11.48 29.85 64.13
N ALA A 286 12.23 30.94 63.88
CA ALA A 286 12.31 31.53 62.54
C ALA A 286 13.08 30.65 61.54
N HIS A 287 14.11 29.91 61.96
CA HIS A 287 14.83 28.96 61.10
C HIS A 287 13.97 27.73 60.78
N GLU A 288 13.22 27.19 61.72
CA GLU A 288 12.24 26.13 61.49
C GLU A 288 11.08 26.62 60.60
N ALA A 289 10.56 27.82 60.83
CA ALA A 289 9.54 28.43 59.96
C ALA A 289 10.08 28.75 58.56
N ALA A 290 11.35 29.15 58.43
CA ALA A 290 12.01 29.35 57.14
C ALA A 290 12.24 28.03 56.40
N LEU A 291 12.68 26.98 57.10
CA LEU A 291 12.83 25.64 56.55
C LEU A 291 11.47 25.06 56.12
N ALA A 292 10.43 25.22 56.92
CA ALA A 292 9.07 24.82 56.57
C ALA A 292 8.53 25.59 55.35
N ARG A 293 8.80 26.91 55.24
CA ARG A 293 8.47 27.70 54.04
C ARG A 293 9.24 27.22 52.81
N GLN A 294 10.53 26.93 52.95
CA GLN A 294 11.36 26.41 51.86
C GLN A 294 10.89 25.01 51.41
N GLN A 295 10.56 24.12 52.34
CA GLN A 295 9.99 22.80 52.05
C GLN A 295 8.62 22.92 51.37
N GLU A 296 7.81 23.90 51.75
CA GLU A 296 6.50 24.19 51.14
C GLU A 296 6.63 24.83 49.74
N GLU A 297 7.64 25.69 49.52
CA GLU A 297 7.98 26.22 48.20
C GLU A 297 8.50 25.13 47.26
N GLU A 298 9.38 24.25 47.74
CA GLU A 298 9.84 23.08 46.96
C GLU A 298 8.68 22.12 46.69
N ARG A 299 7.79 21.83 47.65
CA ARG A 299 6.56 21.06 47.39
C ARG A 299 5.67 21.70 46.31
N LYS A 300 5.53 23.03 46.30
CA LYS A 300 4.80 23.76 45.25
C LYS A 300 5.50 23.69 43.90
N ARG A 301 6.84 23.69 43.87
CA ARG A 301 7.62 23.45 42.64
C ARG A 301 7.44 22.03 42.14
N THR A 302 7.63 21.01 42.99
CA THR A 302 7.45 19.59 42.64
C THR A 302 6.05 19.32 42.10
N THR A 303 4.99 19.76 42.81
CA THR A 303 3.60 19.59 42.33
C THR A 303 3.27 20.39 41.06
N GLY A 304 3.98 21.49 40.79
CA GLY A 304 3.91 22.23 39.53
C GLY A 304 4.58 21.46 38.38
N TRP A 305 5.73 20.83 38.63
CA TRP A 305 6.42 19.96 37.67
C TRP A 305 5.62 18.69 37.39
N GLU A 306 5.08 18.02 38.41
CA GLU A 306 4.21 16.85 38.27
C GLU A 306 3.01 17.13 37.37
N LYS A 307 2.28 18.25 37.59
CA LYS A 307 1.16 18.67 36.73
C LYS A 307 1.58 19.00 35.29
N SER A 308 2.82 19.41 35.09
CA SER A 308 3.36 19.74 33.75
C SER A 308 3.79 18.47 33.01
N VAL A 309 4.42 17.53 33.72
CA VAL A 309 4.75 16.18 33.23
C VAL A 309 3.48 15.42 32.86
N GLU A 310 2.43 15.49 33.68
CA GLU A 310 1.17 14.79 33.39
C GLU A 310 0.46 15.35 32.15
N ARG A 311 0.46 16.67 31.97
CA ARG A 311 -0.06 17.32 30.75
C ARG A 311 0.73 16.90 29.50
N LEU A 312 2.05 16.79 29.59
CA LEU A 312 2.90 16.33 28.49
C LEU A 312 2.65 14.85 28.19
N ARG A 313 2.46 13.99 29.20
CA ARG A 313 2.06 12.59 29.02
C ARG A 313 0.73 12.48 28.27
N GLU A 314 -0.29 13.25 28.67
CA GLU A 314 -1.57 13.29 27.95
C GLU A 314 -1.41 13.72 26.48
N GLN A 315 -0.55 14.70 26.19
CA GLN A 315 -0.29 15.16 24.82
C GLN A 315 0.41 14.08 23.99
N VAL A 316 1.43 13.43 24.54
CA VAL A 316 2.12 12.30 23.88
C VAL A 316 1.16 11.14 23.62
N VAL A 317 0.26 10.81 24.55
CA VAL A 317 -0.78 9.77 24.35
C VAL A 317 -1.77 10.17 23.25
N LYS A 318 -2.22 11.42 23.20
CA LYS A 318 -3.12 11.93 22.16
C LYS A 318 -2.45 11.91 20.78
N GLU A 319 -1.18 12.31 20.68
CA GLU A 319 -0.44 12.21 19.43
C GLU A 319 -0.17 10.76 19.00
N ALA A 320 0.12 9.85 19.94
CA ALA A 320 0.33 8.44 19.64
C ALA A 320 -0.96 7.80 19.07
N ALA A 321 -2.12 8.13 19.64
CA ALA A 321 -3.42 7.71 19.11
C ALA A 321 -3.67 8.26 17.69
N LEU A 322 -3.39 9.55 17.44
CA LEU A 322 -3.53 10.15 16.10
C LEU A 322 -2.59 9.52 15.07
N ARG A 323 -1.33 9.20 15.45
CA ARG A 323 -0.40 8.47 14.57
C ARG A 323 -0.91 7.07 14.24
N ALA A 324 -1.39 6.32 15.24
CA ALA A 324 -1.97 4.99 15.02
C ALA A 324 -3.20 5.03 14.09
N ASP A 325 -4.11 5.99 14.27
CA ASP A 325 -5.28 6.16 13.39
C ASP A 325 -4.88 6.50 11.95
N LEU A 326 -3.87 7.36 11.76
CA LEU A 326 -3.35 7.70 10.44
C LEU A 326 -2.62 6.53 9.77
N GLU A 327 -1.85 5.75 10.54
CA GLU A 327 -1.21 4.51 10.06
C GLU A 327 -2.27 3.50 9.60
N VAL A 328 -3.33 3.26 10.39
CA VAL A 328 -4.43 2.37 10.01
C VAL A 328 -5.14 2.85 8.75
N GLN A 329 -5.44 4.15 8.63
CA GLN A 329 -6.06 4.73 7.44
C GLN A 329 -5.16 4.61 6.20
N TRP A 330 -3.86 4.85 6.35
CA TRP A 330 -2.90 4.74 5.26
C TRP A 330 -2.68 3.29 4.82
N HIS A 331 -2.58 2.35 5.77
CA HIS A 331 -2.53 0.91 5.47
C HIS A 331 -3.79 0.45 4.73
N LYS A 332 -4.99 0.88 5.18
CA LYS A 332 -6.24 0.60 4.48
C LYS A 332 -6.23 1.15 3.04
N LYS A 333 -5.85 2.41 2.85
CA LYS A 333 -5.78 3.03 1.51
C LYS A 333 -4.74 2.36 0.61
N ARG A 334 -3.58 1.98 1.15
CA ARG A 334 -2.56 1.24 0.41
C ARG A 334 -3.10 -0.10 -0.07
N GLU A 335 -3.78 -0.86 0.78
CA GLU A 335 -4.31 -2.18 0.41
C GLU A 335 -5.49 -2.05 -0.58
N GLU A 336 -6.36 -1.05 -0.42
CA GLU A 336 -7.38 -0.69 -1.43
C GLU A 336 -6.75 -0.42 -2.80
N HIS A 337 -5.71 0.42 -2.87
CA HIS A 337 -5.03 0.73 -4.13
C HIS A 337 -4.25 -0.46 -4.71
N LYS A 338 -3.59 -1.26 -3.87
CA LYS A 338 -2.89 -2.49 -4.28
C LYS A 338 -3.86 -3.49 -4.91
N ASN A 339 -5.03 -3.69 -4.29
CA ASN A 339 -6.08 -4.56 -4.84
C ASN A 339 -6.63 -4.03 -6.17
N GLU A 340 -6.78 -2.72 -6.32
CA GLU A 340 -7.26 -2.13 -7.58
C GLU A 340 -6.22 -2.21 -8.71
N VAL A 341 -4.94 -1.94 -8.40
CA VAL A 341 -3.83 -2.15 -9.34
C VAL A 341 -3.75 -3.61 -9.76
N GLN A 342 -3.88 -4.57 -8.84
CA GLN A 342 -3.86 -6.00 -9.17
C GLN A 342 -4.99 -6.36 -10.16
N LYS A 343 -6.24 -5.94 -9.91
CA LYS A 343 -7.37 -6.17 -10.84
C LYS A 343 -7.09 -5.59 -12.23
N LEU A 344 -6.55 -4.37 -12.30
CA LEU A 344 -6.22 -3.72 -13.56
C LEU A 344 -5.08 -4.44 -14.30
N THR A 345 -4.09 -4.96 -13.58
CA THR A 345 -3.02 -5.80 -14.14
C THR A 345 -3.56 -7.14 -14.64
N ASP A 346 -4.41 -7.81 -13.86
CA ASP A 346 -5.04 -9.08 -14.26
C ASP A 346 -5.89 -8.89 -15.53
N TRP A 347 -6.69 -7.82 -15.59
CA TRP A 347 -7.48 -7.45 -16.76
C TRP A 347 -6.62 -7.08 -17.99
N ALA A 348 -5.55 -6.32 -17.79
CA ALA A 348 -4.60 -5.99 -18.86
C ALA A 348 -3.97 -7.27 -19.45
N THR A 349 -3.43 -8.16 -18.60
CA THR A 349 -2.82 -9.41 -19.10
C THR A 349 -3.83 -10.36 -19.74
N GLU A 350 -5.10 -10.36 -19.31
CA GLU A 350 -6.16 -11.13 -19.97
C GLU A 350 -6.48 -10.58 -21.36
N THR A 351 -6.64 -9.26 -21.48
CA THR A 351 -6.91 -8.60 -22.77
C THR A 351 -5.73 -8.72 -23.75
N GLU A 352 -4.48 -8.63 -23.28
CA GLU A 352 -3.29 -8.93 -24.07
C GLU A 352 -3.28 -10.38 -24.57
N ARG A 353 -3.53 -11.36 -23.68
CA ARG A 353 -3.62 -12.79 -24.07
C ARG A 353 -4.74 -13.05 -25.08
N ALA A 354 -5.88 -12.36 -24.96
CA ALA A 354 -6.97 -12.42 -25.94
C ALA A 354 -6.59 -11.81 -27.30
N LEU A 355 -5.90 -10.66 -27.31
CA LEU A 355 -5.41 -10.01 -28.53
C LEU A 355 -4.35 -10.85 -29.25
N ASP A 356 -3.41 -11.45 -28.51
CA ASP A 356 -2.40 -12.33 -29.09
C ASP A 356 -2.98 -13.64 -29.62
N LYS A 357 -4.07 -14.13 -29.00
CA LYS A 357 -4.85 -15.23 -29.58
C LYS A 357 -5.49 -14.80 -30.90
N LEU A 358 -6.21 -13.66 -30.91
CA LEU A 358 -6.87 -13.15 -32.12
C LEU A 358 -5.88 -12.90 -33.27
N ARG A 359 -4.69 -12.37 -32.97
CA ARG A 359 -3.60 -12.17 -33.94
C ARG A 359 -3.13 -13.50 -34.54
N ARG A 360 -2.94 -14.54 -33.72
CA ARG A 360 -2.56 -15.88 -34.18
C ARG A 360 -3.65 -16.53 -35.02
N ASP A 361 -4.90 -16.45 -34.57
CA ASP A 361 -6.07 -17.01 -35.27
C ASP A 361 -6.27 -16.32 -36.64
N TYR A 362 -6.15 -14.98 -36.69
CA TYR A 362 -6.17 -14.21 -37.94
C TYR A 362 -4.99 -14.54 -38.88
N GLY A 363 -3.78 -14.69 -38.32
CA GLY A 363 -2.60 -15.09 -39.09
C GLY A 363 -2.76 -16.46 -39.76
N GLN A 364 -3.31 -17.44 -39.03
CA GLN A 364 -3.63 -18.77 -39.57
C GLN A 364 -4.69 -18.69 -40.66
N LEU A 365 -5.77 -17.92 -40.44
CA LEU A 365 -6.82 -17.70 -41.44
C LEU A 365 -6.29 -17.04 -42.71
N LYS A 366 -5.39 -16.05 -42.59
CA LYS A 366 -4.75 -15.36 -43.73
C LYS A 366 -3.83 -16.28 -44.56
N VAL A 367 -3.22 -17.28 -43.93
CA VAL A 367 -2.45 -18.32 -44.65
C VAL A 367 -3.41 -19.30 -45.34
N ALA A 368 -4.37 -19.88 -44.62
CA ALA A 368 -5.33 -20.83 -45.17
C ALA A 368 -6.13 -20.27 -46.37
N LEU A 369 -6.56 -18.99 -46.30
CA LEU A 369 -7.23 -18.31 -47.41
C LEU A 369 -6.32 -18.10 -48.64
N ARG A 370 -5.01 -17.88 -48.42
CA ARG A 370 -4.04 -17.72 -49.51
C ARG A 370 -3.79 -19.06 -50.20
N ASP A 371 -3.64 -20.12 -49.42
CA ASP A 371 -3.38 -21.46 -49.93
C ASP A 371 -4.58 -21.97 -50.76
N GLU A 372 -5.82 -21.73 -50.28
CA GLU A 372 -7.02 -22.09 -51.04
C GLU A 372 -7.20 -21.21 -52.30
N LEU A 373 -6.89 -19.91 -52.24
CA LEU A 373 -6.90 -19.04 -53.42
C LEU A 373 -5.87 -19.46 -54.47
N GLN A 374 -4.67 -19.86 -54.04
CA GLN A 374 -3.62 -20.38 -54.91
C GLN A 374 -4.06 -21.70 -55.58
N LYS A 375 -4.66 -22.61 -54.81
CA LYS A 375 -5.22 -23.87 -55.31
C LYS A 375 -6.33 -23.63 -56.33
N LEU A 376 -7.31 -22.77 -56.04
CA LEU A 376 -8.39 -22.41 -56.98
C LEU A 376 -7.85 -21.76 -58.26
N THR A 377 -6.80 -20.94 -58.15
CA THR A 377 -6.10 -20.34 -59.29
C THR A 377 -5.47 -21.40 -60.20
N GLN A 378 -4.78 -22.38 -59.61
CA GLN A 378 -4.19 -23.52 -60.34
C GLN A 378 -5.24 -24.43 -60.98
N GLU A 379 -6.33 -24.74 -60.25
CA GLU A 379 -7.44 -25.54 -60.76
C GLU A 379 -8.14 -24.85 -61.94
N ARG A 380 -8.38 -23.54 -61.86
CA ARG A 380 -8.89 -22.70 -62.96
C ARG A 380 -7.97 -22.78 -64.19
N GLU A 381 -6.67 -22.58 -64.02
CA GLU A 381 -5.70 -22.60 -65.12
C GLU A 381 -5.64 -23.96 -65.81
N HIS A 382 -5.66 -25.04 -65.03
CA HIS A 382 -5.71 -26.40 -65.55
C HIS A 382 -7.02 -26.68 -66.33
N VAL A 383 -8.16 -26.16 -65.86
CA VAL A 383 -9.44 -26.26 -66.60
C VAL A 383 -9.38 -25.46 -67.90
N CYS A 384 -8.88 -24.22 -67.89
CA CYS A 384 -8.71 -23.41 -69.09
C CYS A 384 -7.80 -24.08 -70.12
N TYR A 385 -6.67 -24.66 -69.69
CA TYR A 385 -5.77 -25.40 -70.56
C TYR A 385 -6.45 -26.61 -71.22
N ARG A 386 -7.17 -27.43 -70.44
CA ARG A 386 -7.93 -28.57 -70.96
C ARG A 386 -9.06 -28.15 -71.91
N LEU A 387 -9.74 -27.04 -71.62
CA LEU A 387 -10.86 -26.56 -72.42
C LEU A 387 -10.36 -26.02 -73.78
N ASN A 388 -9.24 -25.31 -73.81
CA ASN A 388 -8.57 -24.90 -75.04
C ASN A 388 -8.07 -26.09 -75.87
N GLY A 389 -7.51 -27.13 -75.22
CA GLY A 389 -7.10 -28.37 -75.90
C GLY A 389 -8.28 -29.10 -76.53
N LEU A 390 -9.39 -29.25 -75.79
CA LEU A 390 -10.63 -29.86 -76.30
C LEU A 390 -11.26 -29.04 -77.44
N GLN A 391 -11.16 -27.70 -77.40
CA GLN A 391 -11.62 -26.84 -78.48
C GLN A 391 -10.80 -27.07 -79.76
N GLN A 392 -9.47 -27.08 -79.66
CA GLN A 392 -8.59 -27.39 -80.80
C GLN A 392 -8.84 -28.79 -81.38
N ASP A 393 -9.00 -29.80 -80.54
CA ASP A 393 -9.33 -31.17 -80.98
C ASP A 393 -10.70 -31.22 -81.68
N ASN A 394 -11.70 -30.47 -81.20
CA ASN A 394 -13.03 -30.39 -81.81
C ASN A 394 -13.01 -29.67 -83.16
N ASP A 395 -12.31 -28.53 -83.27
CA ASP A 395 -12.15 -27.79 -84.52
C ASP A 395 -11.38 -28.62 -85.57
N PHE A 396 -10.36 -29.38 -85.14
CA PHE A 396 -9.64 -30.32 -85.99
C PHE A 396 -10.51 -31.51 -86.44
N LEU A 397 -11.26 -32.13 -85.53
CA LEU A 397 -12.12 -33.29 -85.83
C LEU A 397 -13.32 -32.90 -86.68
N SER A 398 -13.97 -31.77 -86.42
CA SER A 398 -15.08 -31.26 -87.22
C SER A 398 -14.61 -30.84 -88.62
N GLY A 399 -13.47 -30.16 -88.74
CA GLY A 399 -12.83 -29.85 -90.03
C GLY A 399 -12.51 -31.11 -90.84
N LYS A 400 -11.90 -32.13 -90.22
CA LYS A 400 -11.66 -33.44 -90.86
C LYS A 400 -12.95 -34.16 -91.22
N TYR A 401 -13.95 -34.16 -90.33
CA TYR A 401 -15.22 -34.84 -90.57
C TYR A 401 -15.95 -34.24 -91.77
N VAL A 402 -16.03 -32.91 -91.87
CA VAL A 402 -16.63 -32.22 -93.03
C VAL A 402 -15.85 -32.54 -94.30
N ALA A 403 -14.51 -32.43 -94.28
CA ALA A 403 -13.68 -32.73 -95.45
C ALA A 403 -13.82 -34.19 -95.93
N SER A 404 -13.84 -35.17 -95.02
CA SER A 404 -14.06 -36.57 -95.37
C SER A 404 -15.51 -36.88 -95.76
N SER A 405 -16.49 -36.24 -95.12
CA SER A 405 -17.92 -36.32 -95.48
C SER A 405 -18.13 -35.90 -96.93
N ASP A 406 -17.59 -34.75 -97.31
CA ASP A 406 -17.86 -34.16 -98.62
C ASP A 406 -17.06 -34.87 -99.72
N ALA A 407 -15.82 -35.30 -99.42
CA ALA A 407 -15.06 -36.19 -100.30
C ALA A 407 -15.72 -37.56 -100.54
N LEU A 408 -16.50 -38.08 -99.58
CA LEU A 408 -17.27 -39.33 -99.73
C LEU A 408 -18.62 -39.11 -100.44
N LYS A 409 -19.24 -37.92 -100.34
CA LYS A 409 -20.48 -37.59 -101.06
C LYS A 409 -20.24 -37.29 -102.54
N ASP A 410 -19.14 -36.62 -102.85
CA ASP A 410 -18.74 -36.27 -104.22
C ASP A 410 -18.04 -37.45 -104.95
N GLN A 411 -17.90 -38.61 -104.29
CA GLN A 411 -17.30 -39.81 -104.86
C GLN A 411 -18.31 -40.57 -105.73
N GLU A 412 -18.15 -40.50 -107.05
CA GLU A 412 -18.89 -41.35 -107.98
C GLU A 412 -18.52 -42.83 -107.81
N ILE A 413 -19.53 -43.69 -107.62
CA ILE A 413 -19.37 -45.14 -107.48
C ILE A 413 -18.97 -45.76 -108.83
N ASN A 414 -17.67 -45.71 -109.13
CA ASN A 414 -17.09 -46.31 -110.32
C ASN A 414 -16.80 -47.79 -110.06
N LEU A 415 -17.52 -48.67 -110.76
CA LEU A 415 -17.30 -50.11 -110.73
C LEU A 415 -16.22 -50.46 -111.77
N PRO A 416 -15.12 -51.17 -111.42
CA PRO A 416 -14.02 -51.44 -112.36
C PRO A 416 -14.48 -52.12 -113.65
N GLN A 417 -14.10 -51.55 -114.80
CA GLN A 417 -14.48 -52.05 -116.13
C GLN A 417 -13.32 -52.79 -116.82
N SER A 418 -12.11 -52.66 -116.31
CA SER A 418 -10.90 -53.37 -116.78
C SER A 418 -10.21 -54.17 -115.66
N ILE A 419 -9.31 -55.08 -116.03
CA ILE A 419 -8.52 -55.88 -115.07
C ILE A 419 -7.47 -54.98 -114.40
N GLU A 420 -6.93 -54.02 -115.13
CA GLU A 420 -5.99 -53.02 -114.63
C GLU A 420 -6.61 -52.12 -113.55
N GLU A 421 -7.82 -51.58 -113.78
CA GLU A 421 -8.57 -50.80 -112.77
C GLU A 421 -8.87 -51.61 -111.51
N LEU A 422 -9.18 -52.91 -111.65
CA LEU A 422 -9.41 -53.79 -110.52
C LEU A 422 -8.13 -54.03 -109.71
N GLN A 423 -6.97 -54.14 -110.38
CA GLN A 423 -5.67 -54.25 -109.71
C GLN A 423 -5.30 -52.95 -108.97
N GLU A 424 -5.53 -51.79 -109.57
CA GLU A 424 -5.31 -50.48 -108.93
C GLU A 424 -6.23 -50.28 -107.72
N LEU A 425 -7.51 -50.65 -107.81
CA LEU A 425 -8.43 -50.61 -106.67
C LEU A 425 -7.99 -51.57 -105.55
N VAL A 426 -7.54 -52.79 -105.88
CA VAL A 426 -7.03 -53.75 -104.88
C VAL A 426 -5.77 -53.22 -104.19
N LEU A 427 -4.84 -52.60 -104.93
CA LEU A 427 -3.66 -51.94 -104.36
C LEU A 427 -4.05 -50.79 -103.43
N THR A 428 -4.98 -49.93 -103.85
CA THR A 428 -5.50 -48.80 -103.07
C THR A 428 -6.21 -49.28 -101.79
N LEU A 429 -6.99 -50.36 -101.86
CA LEU A 429 -7.61 -50.99 -100.69
C LEU A 429 -6.56 -51.61 -99.75
N HIS A 430 -5.47 -52.16 -100.29
CA HIS A 430 -4.37 -52.69 -99.50
C HIS A 430 -3.58 -51.58 -98.78
N GLU A 431 -3.34 -50.45 -99.44
CA GLU A 431 -2.72 -49.27 -98.84
C GLU A 431 -3.61 -48.69 -97.73
N ASN A 432 -4.91 -48.55 -97.96
CA ASN A 432 -5.87 -48.15 -96.92
C ASN A 432 -5.90 -49.15 -95.73
N LEU A 433 -5.77 -50.46 -95.98
CA LEU A 433 -5.65 -51.47 -94.93
C LEU A 433 -4.36 -51.30 -94.10
N ILE A 434 -3.25 -50.93 -94.74
CA ILE A 434 -1.98 -50.64 -94.06
C ILE A 434 -2.12 -49.37 -93.19
N VAL A 435 -2.69 -48.29 -93.73
CA VAL A 435 -2.89 -47.02 -93.00
C VAL A 435 -3.83 -47.20 -91.81
N THR A 436 -4.95 -47.90 -92.00
CA THR A 436 -5.90 -48.18 -90.90
C THR A 436 -5.29 -49.07 -89.83
N LYS A 437 -4.52 -50.09 -90.21
CA LYS A 437 -3.79 -50.94 -89.24
C LYS A 437 -2.75 -50.15 -88.44
N ALA A 438 -1.96 -49.30 -89.09
CA ALA A 438 -1.02 -48.40 -88.41
C ALA A 438 -1.74 -47.40 -87.47
N GLY A 439 -2.92 -46.91 -87.87
CA GLY A 439 -3.80 -46.09 -87.04
C GLY A 439 -4.31 -46.82 -85.80
N CYS A 440 -4.76 -48.08 -85.93
CA CYS A 440 -5.13 -48.93 -84.80
C CYS A 440 -3.96 -49.17 -83.85
N GLU A 441 -2.77 -49.50 -84.37
CA GLU A 441 -1.58 -49.68 -83.53
C GLU A 441 -1.19 -48.40 -82.78
N PHE A 442 -1.34 -47.22 -83.40
CA PHE A 442 -1.13 -45.94 -82.72
C PHE A 442 -2.18 -45.69 -81.63
N ALA A 443 -3.45 -45.95 -81.92
CA ALA A 443 -4.54 -45.80 -80.96
C ALA A 443 -4.37 -46.75 -79.75
N GLU A 444 -3.96 -48.00 -79.97
CA GLU A 444 -3.61 -48.94 -78.89
C GLU A 444 -2.45 -48.45 -78.03
N ARG A 445 -1.37 -47.94 -78.64
CA ARG A 445 -0.24 -47.38 -77.89
C ARG A 445 -0.66 -46.16 -77.06
N LYS A 446 -1.51 -45.28 -77.61
CA LYS A 446 -2.07 -44.12 -76.88
C LYS A 446 -2.99 -44.57 -75.74
N ALA A 447 -3.81 -45.60 -75.95
CA ALA A 447 -4.67 -46.16 -74.91
C ALA A 447 -3.85 -46.79 -73.75
N ARG A 448 -2.75 -47.50 -74.04
CA ARG A 448 -1.84 -48.00 -73.01
C ARG A 448 -1.19 -46.86 -72.22
N SER A 449 -0.70 -45.82 -72.91
CA SER A 449 -0.15 -44.63 -72.25
C SER A 449 -1.15 -43.93 -71.32
N MET A 450 -2.44 -43.87 -71.68
CA MET A 450 -3.49 -43.35 -70.79
C MET A 450 -3.77 -44.28 -69.61
N GLN A 451 -3.67 -45.60 -69.79
CA GLN A 451 -3.81 -46.57 -68.68
C GLN A 451 -2.67 -46.43 -67.67
N ASP A 452 -1.44 -46.22 -68.14
CA ASP A 452 -0.27 -45.95 -67.28
C ASP A 452 -0.44 -44.64 -66.49
N GLU A 453 -0.94 -43.58 -67.14
CA GLU A 453 -1.26 -42.29 -66.49
C GLU A 453 -2.36 -42.44 -65.42
N VAL A 454 -3.44 -43.16 -65.73
CA VAL A 454 -4.51 -43.45 -64.77
C VAL A 454 -4.00 -44.25 -63.57
N ALA A 455 -3.12 -45.23 -63.78
CA ALA A 455 -2.50 -45.99 -62.69
C ALA A 455 -1.62 -45.11 -61.79
N LEU A 456 -0.88 -44.16 -62.37
CA LEU A 456 -0.03 -43.22 -61.64
C LEU A 456 -0.86 -42.23 -60.79
N LEU A 457 -1.96 -41.72 -61.35
CA LEU A 457 -2.93 -40.90 -60.61
C LEU A 457 -3.61 -41.68 -59.47
N GLN A 458 -3.91 -42.97 -59.68
CA GLN A 458 -4.47 -43.83 -58.63
C GLN A 458 -3.49 -44.03 -57.46
N GLU A 459 -2.21 -44.31 -57.70
CA GLU A 459 -1.22 -44.43 -56.60
C GLU A 459 -0.98 -43.08 -55.90
N GLN A 460 -1.00 -41.96 -56.64
CA GLN A 460 -0.90 -40.63 -56.05
C GLN A 460 -2.08 -40.35 -55.10
N GLN A 461 -3.31 -40.66 -55.52
CA GLN A 461 -4.49 -40.53 -54.66
C GLN A 461 -4.42 -41.51 -53.47
N HIS A 462 -3.96 -42.74 -53.68
CA HIS A 462 -3.80 -43.71 -52.60
C HIS A 462 -2.74 -43.29 -51.57
N CYS A 463 -1.68 -42.59 -51.99
CA CYS A 463 -0.72 -41.95 -51.08
C CYS A 463 -1.35 -40.81 -50.28
N ARG A 464 -2.09 -39.91 -50.93
CA ARG A 464 -2.83 -38.82 -50.25
C ARG A 464 -3.81 -39.35 -49.20
N ASP A 465 -4.55 -40.42 -49.51
CA ASP A 465 -5.46 -41.07 -48.56
C ASP A 465 -4.74 -41.67 -47.34
N ARG A 466 -3.52 -42.20 -47.53
CA ARG A 466 -2.69 -42.71 -46.42
C ARG A 466 -2.18 -41.57 -45.54
N GLU A 467 -1.86 -40.41 -46.10
CA GLU A 467 -1.44 -39.22 -45.37
C GLU A 467 -2.60 -38.58 -44.60
N ALA A 468 -3.77 -38.43 -45.23
CA ALA A 468 -5.00 -37.96 -44.59
C ALA A 468 -5.35 -38.82 -43.37
N LYS A 469 -5.35 -40.16 -43.49
CA LYS A 469 -5.61 -41.08 -42.36
C LYS A 469 -4.60 -40.94 -41.22
N LYS A 470 -3.32 -40.69 -41.51
CA LYS A 470 -2.30 -40.43 -40.48
C LYS A 470 -2.58 -39.10 -39.75
N ALA A 471 -2.97 -38.07 -40.49
CA ALA A 471 -3.35 -36.77 -39.92
C ALA A 471 -4.59 -36.91 -39.03
N GLU A 472 -5.65 -37.57 -39.49
CA GLU A 472 -6.87 -37.88 -38.71
C GLU A 472 -6.54 -38.62 -37.41
N GLN A 473 -5.71 -39.67 -37.46
CA GLN A 473 -5.28 -40.41 -36.27
C GLN A 473 -4.53 -39.52 -35.27
N HIS A 474 -3.61 -38.67 -35.76
CA HIS A 474 -2.89 -37.71 -34.92
C HIS A 474 -3.83 -36.66 -34.30
N TYR A 475 -4.81 -36.14 -35.05
CA TYR A 475 -5.82 -35.23 -34.53
C TYR A 475 -6.70 -35.90 -33.47
N HIS A 476 -7.14 -37.15 -33.67
CA HIS A 476 -7.89 -37.91 -32.67
C HIS A 476 -7.09 -38.16 -31.39
N GLN A 477 -5.81 -38.51 -31.49
CA GLN A 477 -4.93 -38.66 -30.33
C GLN A 477 -4.80 -37.34 -29.55
N LYS A 478 -4.59 -36.22 -30.26
CA LYS A 478 -4.51 -34.89 -29.65
C LYS A 478 -5.84 -34.46 -29.03
N GLN A 479 -6.97 -34.77 -29.66
CA GLN A 479 -8.30 -34.59 -29.08
C GLN A 479 -8.44 -35.38 -27.78
N HIS A 480 -8.06 -36.66 -27.75
CA HIS A 480 -8.15 -37.49 -26.55
C HIS A 480 -7.30 -36.92 -25.40
N GLN A 481 -6.06 -36.51 -25.68
CA GLN A 481 -5.18 -35.87 -24.71
C GLN A 481 -5.80 -34.59 -24.12
N LEU A 482 -6.37 -33.72 -24.96
CA LEU A 482 -7.03 -32.49 -24.52
C LEU A 482 -8.30 -32.78 -23.68
N HIS A 483 -9.09 -33.79 -24.06
CA HIS A 483 -10.25 -34.21 -23.26
C HIS A 483 -9.84 -34.79 -21.90
N GLU A 484 -8.73 -35.53 -21.83
CA GLU A 484 -8.20 -36.05 -20.56
C GLU A 484 -7.66 -34.93 -19.65
N GLN A 485 -6.96 -33.95 -20.23
CA GLN A 485 -6.52 -32.74 -19.51
C GLN A 485 -7.71 -31.94 -18.98
N LEU A 486 -8.74 -31.73 -19.80
CA LEU A 486 -9.97 -31.03 -19.39
C LEU A 486 -10.68 -31.77 -18.26
N ARG A 487 -10.77 -33.11 -18.31
CA ARG A 487 -11.33 -33.93 -17.22
C ARG A 487 -10.55 -33.80 -15.91
N LYS A 488 -9.21 -33.75 -15.97
CA LYS A 488 -8.36 -33.52 -14.79
C LYS A 488 -8.63 -32.13 -14.20
N GLN A 489 -8.62 -31.08 -15.02
CA GLN A 489 -8.95 -29.71 -14.58
C GLN A 489 -10.36 -29.59 -13.98
N GLN A 490 -11.35 -30.30 -14.54
CA GLN A 490 -12.71 -30.36 -13.98
C GLN A 490 -12.75 -31.05 -12.62
N HIS A 491 -11.97 -32.12 -12.43
CA HIS A 491 -11.86 -32.81 -11.15
C HIS A 491 -11.12 -31.96 -10.10
N ASP A 492 -10.00 -31.33 -10.49
CA ASP A 492 -9.24 -30.42 -9.62
C ASP A 492 -10.11 -29.23 -9.18
N PHE A 493 -10.94 -28.68 -10.08
CA PHE A 493 -11.91 -27.63 -9.76
C PHE A 493 -12.96 -28.10 -8.74
N GLN A 494 -13.52 -29.30 -8.91
CA GLN A 494 -14.47 -29.88 -7.95
C GLN A 494 -13.85 -30.09 -6.57
N LEU A 495 -12.58 -30.53 -6.51
CA LEU A 495 -11.84 -30.70 -5.25
C LEU A 495 -11.56 -29.35 -4.56
N LEU A 496 -11.21 -28.32 -5.34
CA LEU A 496 -11.01 -26.97 -4.81
C LEU A 496 -12.33 -26.34 -4.30
N ASP A 497 -13.45 -26.65 -4.93
CA ASP A 497 -14.79 -26.19 -4.51
C ASP A 497 -15.26 -26.88 -3.22
N SER A 498 -14.98 -28.19 -3.05
CA SER A 498 -15.25 -28.88 -1.79
C SER A 498 -14.35 -28.36 -0.65
N LEU A 499 -13.05 -28.16 -0.90
CA LEU A 499 -12.13 -27.59 0.09
C LEU A 499 -12.49 -26.15 0.48
N ARG A 500 -12.98 -25.34 -0.48
CA ARG A 500 -13.54 -24.01 -0.19
C ARG A 500 -14.74 -24.11 0.75
N SER A 501 -15.68 -25.01 0.44
CA SER A 501 -16.90 -25.21 1.25
C SER A 501 -16.56 -25.65 2.68
N GLU A 502 -15.60 -26.57 2.85
CA GLU A 502 -15.09 -26.98 4.16
C GLU A 502 -14.46 -25.80 4.94
N LEU A 503 -13.66 -24.98 4.26
CA LEU A 503 -13.04 -23.79 4.86
C LEU A 503 -14.08 -22.74 5.27
N GLU A 504 -15.10 -22.49 4.45
CA GLU A 504 -16.20 -21.58 4.75
C GLU A 504 -17.00 -22.05 5.98
N CYS A 505 -17.27 -23.36 6.11
CA CYS A 505 -17.87 -23.94 7.31
C CYS A 505 -16.99 -23.74 8.55
N ALA A 506 -15.69 -24.05 8.47
CA ALA A 506 -14.75 -23.87 9.57
C ALA A 506 -14.62 -22.40 9.99
N GLU A 507 -14.60 -21.45 9.05
CA GLU A 507 -14.62 -20.03 9.35
C GLU A 507 -15.88 -19.61 10.13
N VAL A 508 -17.06 -20.12 9.77
CA VAL A 508 -18.31 -19.83 10.47
C VAL A 508 -18.28 -20.39 11.90
N GLU A 509 -17.79 -21.62 12.09
CA GLU A 509 -17.60 -22.21 13.41
C GLU A 509 -16.61 -21.43 14.27
N HIS A 510 -15.46 -21.03 13.72
CA HIS A 510 -14.49 -20.20 14.45
C HIS A 510 -15.03 -18.80 14.77
N LYS A 511 -15.82 -18.18 13.88
CA LYS A 511 -16.51 -16.90 14.15
C LYS A 511 -17.49 -17.05 15.32
N LYS A 512 -18.23 -18.17 15.39
CA LYS A 512 -19.14 -18.49 16.50
C LYS A 512 -18.38 -18.73 17.81
N GLN A 513 -17.31 -19.54 17.80
CA GLN A 513 -16.45 -19.74 18.97
C GLN A 513 -15.87 -18.40 19.48
N ASN A 514 -15.45 -17.52 18.57
CA ASN A 514 -14.92 -16.20 18.93
C ASN A 514 -15.99 -15.30 19.57
N SER A 515 -17.25 -15.35 19.12
CA SER A 515 -18.34 -14.58 19.74
C SER A 515 -18.74 -15.14 21.12
N GLU A 516 -18.76 -16.46 21.29
CA GLU A 516 -18.99 -17.11 22.58
C GLU A 516 -17.89 -16.74 23.61
N LEU A 517 -16.61 -16.81 23.22
CA LEU A 517 -15.49 -16.41 24.08
C LEU A 517 -15.52 -14.91 24.43
N ARG A 518 -15.90 -14.04 23.49
CA ARG A 518 -16.09 -12.59 23.78
C ARG A 518 -17.20 -12.37 24.82
N MET A 519 -18.31 -13.11 24.72
CA MET A 519 -19.40 -13.01 25.69
C MET A 519 -18.97 -13.47 27.08
N GLN A 520 -18.23 -14.58 27.18
CA GLN A 520 -17.64 -15.04 28.44
C GLN A 520 -16.66 -14.02 29.05
N ILE A 521 -15.84 -13.35 28.23
CA ILE A 521 -14.96 -12.27 28.70
C ILE A 521 -15.77 -11.11 29.31
N ILE A 522 -16.86 -10.69 28.66
CA ILE A 522 -17.74 -9.62 29.16
C ILE A 522 -18.41 -10.04 30.48
N GLU A 523 -18.89 -11.27 30.59
CA GLU A 523 -19.50 -11.80 31.81
C GLU A 523 -18.50 -11.85 32.97
N LEU A 524 -17.27 -12.32 32.70
CA LEU A 524 -16.19 -12.37 33.69
C LEU A 524 -15.73 -10.97 34.11
N GLN A 525 -15.62 -10.01 33.19
CA GLN A 525 -15.33 -8.61 33.50
C GLN A 525 -16.42 -8.01 34.41
N ALA A 526 -17.69 -8.18 34.06
CA ALA A 526 -18.81 -7.71 34.87
C ALA A 526 -18.88 -8.42 36.25
N ALA A 527 -18.44 -9.67 36.35
CA ALA A 527 -18.29 -10.36 37.64
C ALA A 527 -17.14 -9.80 38.46
N ASN A 528 -15.99 -9.52 37.84
CA ASN A 528 -14.83 -8.96 38.50
C ASN A 528 -15.12 -7.55 39.05
N GLU A 529 -15.76 -6.68 38.27
CA GLU A 529 -16.21 -5.37 38.76
C GLU A 529 -17.17 -5.44 39.96
N ARG A 530 -18.04 -6.46 40.03
CA ARG A 530 -18.93 -6.66 41.19
C ARG A 530 -18.12 -7.05 42.43
N LEU A 531 -17.13 -7.94 42.27
CA LEU A 531 -16.24 -8.35 43.35
C LEU A 531 -15.33 -7.20 43.81
N ASP A 532 -14.82 -6.38 42.89
CA ASP A 532 -14.01 -5.20 43.22
C ASP A 532 -14.81 -4.14 44.00
N ARG A 533 -16.09 -3.91 43.63
CA ARG A 533 -17.01 -3.07 44.42
C ARG A 533 -17.22 -3.63 45.82
N GLN A 534 -17.52 -4.94 45.95
CA GLN A 534 -17.67 -5.59 47.26
C GLN A 534 -16.39 -5.52 48.11
N ASN A 535 -15.22 -5.69 47.50
CA ASN A 535 -13.93 -5.52 48.16
C ASN A 535 -13.69 -4.07 48.60
N GLY A 536 -14.10 -3.09 47.79
CA GLY A 536 -14.07 -1.66 48.15
C GLY A 536 -14.97 -1.33 49.34
N ASP A 537 -16.20 -1.86 49.37
CA ASP A 537 -17.14 -1.70 50.48
C ASP A 537 -16.61 -2.34 51.77
N LEU A 538 -16.04 -3.55 51.68
CA LEU A 538 -15.44 -4.25 52.82
C LEU A 538 -14.20 -3.53 53.36
N ARG A 539 -13.34 -3.02 52.48
CA ARG A 539 -12.20 -2.17 52.88
C ARG A 539 -12.67 -0.90 53.58
N SER A 540 -13.67 -0.22 53.03
CA SER A 540 -14.24 1.00 53.63
C SER A 540 -14.84 0.74 55.02
N LYS A 541 -15.56 -0.38 55.19
CA LYS A 541 -16.06 -0.82 56.50
C LYS A 541 -14.93 -1.14 57.48
N MET A 542 -13.85 -1.76 57.01
CA MET A 542 -12.66 -2.01 57.84
C MET A 542 -12.05 -0.69 58.33
N THR A 543 -11.88 0.32 57.48
CA THR A 543 -11.34 1.63 57.90
C THR A 543 -12.24 2.29 58.96
N VAL A 544 -13.56 2.34 58.72
CA VAL A 544 -14.51 2.93 59.69
C VAL A 544 -14.45 2.21 61.04
N LEU A 545 -14.47 0.87 61.06
CA LEU A 545 -14.37 0.09 62.30
C LEU A 545 -13.01 0.28 63.01
N GLN A 546 -11.94 0.53 62.25
CA GLN A 546 -10.60 0.78 62.79
C GLN A 546 -10.47 2.20 63.37
N GLU A 547 -11.12 3.20 62.75
CA GLU A 547 -11.27 4.55 63.29
C GLU A 547 -12.14 4.55 64.56
N ASP A 548 -13.30 3.88 64.53
CA ASP A 548 -14.16 3.71 65.70
C ASP A 548 -13.43 3.01 66.84
N LEU A 549 -12.64 1.97 66.58
CA LEU A 549 -11.83 1.31 67.60
C LEU A 549 -10.78 2.26 68.20
N ALA A 550 -10.07 3.02 67.36
CA ALA A 550 -9.09 4.01 67.83
C ALA A 550 -9.74 5.11 68.68
N ASN A 551 -10.93 5.59 68.29
CA ASN A 551 -11.72 6.55 69.06
C ASN A 551 -12.16 5.96 70.42
N ASN A 552 -12.67 4.72 70.43
CA ASN A 552 -13.05 4.03 71.66
C ASN A 552 -11.84 3.81 72.59
N GLU A 553 -10.68 3.42 72.06
CA GLU A 553 -9.44 3.33 72.82
C GLU A 553 -8.99 4.67 73.40
N ALA A 554 -9.12 5.76 72.66
CA ALA A 554 -8.79 7.10 73.13
C ALA A 554 -9.71 7.53 74.29
N VAL A 555 -11.02 7.34 74.15
CA VAL A 555 -12.01 7.60 75.21
C VAL A 555 -11.72 6.75 76.46
N GLN A 556 -11.37 5.47 76.30
CA GLN A 556 -10.97 4.62 77.43
C GLN A 556 -9.68 5.13 78.11
N LYS A 557 -8.66 5.51 77.35
CA LYS A 557 -7.40 6.08 77.87
C LYS A 557 -7.68 7.36 78.67
N ASP A 558 -8.57 8.22 78.19
CA ASP A 558 -8.93 9.47 78.88
C ASP A 558 -9.82 9.25 80.11
N PHE A 559 -10.72 8.25 80.09
CA PHE A 559 -11.46 7.82 81.29
C PHE A 559 -10.51 7.27 82.37
N VAL A 560 -9.48 6.50 82.00
CA VAL A 560 -8.44 6.03 82.92
C VAL A 560 -7.64 7.20 83.49
N LYS A 561 -7.18 8.16 82.67
CA LYS A 561 -6.51 9.38 83.16
C LYS A 561 -7.40 10.19 84.12
N LEU A 562 -8.68 10.37 83.78
CA LEU A 562 -9.62 11.14 84.59
C LEU A 562 -9.89 10.47 85.94
N SER A 563 -10.10 9.15 85.95
CA SER A 563 -10.29 8.38 87.18
C SER A 563 -9.04 8.36 88.07
N GLN A 564 -7.84 8.24 87.50
CA GLN A 564 -6.57 8.38 88.22
C GLN A 564 -6.39 9.79 88.79
N SER A 565 -6.65 10.83 88.00
CA SER A 565 -6.59 12.23 88.43
C SER A 565 -7.58 12.51 89.58
N LEU A 566 -8.81 12.00 89.47
CA LEU A 566 -9.81 12.10 90.53
C LEU A 566 -9.38 11.33 91.79
N GLN A 567 -8.81 10.14 91.68
CA GLN A 567 -8.26 9.40 92.81
C GLN A 567 -7.11 10.17 93.49
N MET A 568 -6.19 10.75 92.72
CA MET A 568 -5.13 11.61 93.26
C MET A 568 -5.67 12.88 93.93
N GLN A 569 -6.71 13.51 93.37
CA GLN A 569 -7.37 14.66 94.00
C GLN A 569 -8.07 14.28 95.30
N LEU A 570 -8.79 13.17 95.33
CA LEU A 570 -9.46 12.64 96.52
C LEU A 570 -8.44 12.27 97.61
N GLU A 571 -7.32 11.66 97.25
CA GLU A 571 -6.26 11.31 98.20
C GLU A 571 -5.53 12.57 98.71
N LYS A 572 -5.31 13.57 97.84
CA LYS A 572 -4.80 14.88 98.25
C LYS A 572 -5.74 15.56 99.25
N ILE A 573 -7.05 15.52 99.03
CA ILE A 573 -8.06 16.03 99.98
C ILE A 573 -8.00 15.25 101.31
N ARG A 574 -7.99 13.92 101.28
CA ARG A 574 -7.85 13.09 102.50
C ARG A 574 -6.59 13.39 103.29
N SER A 575 -5.46 13.60 102.61
CA SER A 575 -4.20 13.96 103.27
C SER A 575 -4.28 15.34 103.95
N ALA A 576 -5.00 16.30 103.34
CA ALA A 576 -5.23 17.63 103.91
C ALA A 576 -6.24 17.62 105.09
N ASP A 577 -7.24 16.73 105.06
CA ASP A 577 -8.27 16.60 106.11
C ASP A 577 -7.80 15.87 107.38
N THR A 578 -6.52 15.47 107.48
CA THR A 578 -5.96 14.91 108.73
C THR A 578 -5.81 15.96 109.84
N GLN A 579 -6.07 17.24 109.57
CA GLN A 579 -6.12 18.28 110.60
C GLN A 579 -7.26 19.30 110.36
N VAL A 580 -8.49 18.94 110.74
CA VAL A 580 -9.62 19.90 110.81
C VAL A 580 -9.37 20.90 111.95
N ARG A 581 -8.54 21.93 111.69
CA ARG A 581 -8.35 23.08 112.57
C ARG A 581 -9.63 23.92 112.53
N TRP A 582 -10.27 24.10 113.70
CA TRP A 582 -11.28 25.13 113.86
C TRP A 582 -10.61 26.47 113.59
N GLN A 583 -11.07 27.18 112.56
CA GLN A 583 -10.39 28.37 112.07
C GLN A 583 -10.65 29.54 113.02
N ASP A 584 -9.59 30.24 113.45
CA ASP A 584 -9.74 31.35 114.37
C ASP A 584 -10.35 32.57 113.65
N ASP A 585 -11.11 33.39 114.38
CA ASP A 585 -11.85 34.51 113.80
C ASP A 585 -10.90 35.56 113.18
N ASP A 586 -9.65 35.65 113.63
CA ASP A 586 -8.63 36.56 113.09
C ASP A 586 -7.96 36.06 111.80
N ASP A 587 -8.09 34.77 111.47
CA ASP A 587 -7.47 34.16 110.26
C ASP A 587 -8.24 34.47 108.95
N VAL A 588 -9.38 35.18 109.00
CA VAL A 588 -10.33 35.29 107.87
C VAL A 588 -11.02 36.64 107.75
N ASP A 589 -10.62 37.44 106.75
CA ASP A 589 -11.28 38.72 106.45
C ASP A 589 -12.47 38.61 105.47
N GLN A 590 -12.51 37.55 104.65
CA GLN A 590 -13.51 37.37 103.59
C GLN A 590 -14.14 35.98 103.63
N CYS A 591 -15.46 35.90 103.37
CA CYS A 591 -16.16 34.62 103.27
C CYS A 591 -15.64 33.80 102.06
N PRO A 592 -15.08 32.58 102.23
CA PRO A 592 -14.47 31.83 101.13
C PRO A 592 -15.42 31.49 99.97
N ASN A 593 -16.71 31.33 100.25
CA ASN A 593 -17.73 30.95 99.26
C ASN A 593 -18.15 32.14 98.37
N CYS A 594 -18.47 33.29 98.96
CA CYS A 594 -18.95 34.47 98.19
C CYS A 594 -17.91 35.60 98.04
N LYS A 595 -16.70 35.44 98.58
CA LYS A 595 -15.58 36.41 98.55
C LYS A 595 -15.93 37.82 99.06
N LYS A 596 -16.92 37.93 99.95
CA LYS A 596 -17.33 39.20 100.55
C LYS A 596 -16.73 39.35 101.94
N GLU A 597 -16.20 40.53 102.24
CA GLU A 597 -15.63 40.90 103.54
C GLU A 597 -16.62 40.76 104.69
N PHE A 598 -16.09 40.41 105.86
CA PHE A 598 -16.80 40.40 107.13
C PHE A 598 -16.85 41.81 107.74
N THR A 599 -17.99 42.14 108.36
CA THR A 599 -18.24 43.47 108.94
C THR A 599 -19.06 43.30 110.21
N VAL A 600 -19.26 44.38 110.99
CA VAL A 600 -20.08 44.35 112.22
C VAL A 600 -21.51 43.81 111.96
N THR A 601 -22.05 44.05 110.76
CA THR A 601 -23.35 43.51 110.31
C THR A 601 -23.25 42.14 109.66
N ARG A 602 -22.16 41.81 108.95
CA ARG A 602 -21.88 40.47 108.42
C ARG A 602 -20.94 39.71 109.34
N ARG A 603 -21.51 39.04 110.35
CA ARG A 603 -20.76 38.26 111.35
C ARG A 603 -20.12 36.99 110.78
N LYS A 604 -18.94 36.65 111.31
CA LYS A 604 -18.22 35.39 111.10
C LYS A 604 -19.00 34.22 111.72
N GLN A 605 -19.07 33.08 111.03
CA GLN A 605 -19.76 31.86 111.48
C GLN A 605 -19.03 30.62 110.93
N HIS A 606 -18.74 29.62 111.75
CA HIS A 606 -18.03 28.41 111.30
C HIS A 606 -18.95 27.39 110.63
N CYS A 607 -18.43 26.63 109.67
CA CYS A 607 -19.03 25.38 109.22
C CYS A 607 -18.80 24.29 110.28
N ARG A 608 -19.87 23.62 110.73
CA ARG A 608 -19.79 22.60 111.79
C ARG A 608 -19.28 21.23 111.28
N HIS A 609 -18.82 21.17 110.02
CA HIS A 609 -18.17 20.00 109.44
C HIS A 609 -16.68 20.25 109.15
N CYS A 610 -16.35 21.28 108.36
CA CYS A 610 -14.96 21.58 107.97
C CYS A 610 -14.25 22.65 108.82
N GLY A 611 -14.90 23.23 109.84
CA GLY A 611 -14.28 24.22 110.74
C GLY A 611 -13.99 25.60 110.15
N THR A 612 -14.14 25.80 108.84
CA THR A 612 -13.88 27.05 108.11
C THR A 612 -14.95 28.12 108.36
N ILE A 613 -14.59 29.41 108.34
CA ILE A 613 -15.50 30.53 108.57
C ILE A 613 -16.21 30.96 107.27
N TYR A 614 -17.53 31.19 107.34
CA TYR A 614 -18.36 31.75 106.27
C TYR A 614 -19.32 32.81 106.82
N CYS A 615 -19.96 33.57 105.93
CA CYS A 615 -21.04 34.48 106.29
C CYS A 615 -22.39 33.75 106.40
N GLN A 616 -23.33 34.31 107.19
CA GLN A 616 -24.65 33.72 107.42
C GLN A 616 -25.40 33.26 106.14
N PRO A 617 -25.44 34.02 105.02
CA PRO A 617 -26.04 33.55 103.77
C PRO A 617 -25.41 32.27 103.20
N CYS A 618 -24.09 32.12 103.33
CA CYS A 618 -23.33 30.94 102.87
C CYS A 618 -23.34 29.77 103.88
N LEU A 619 -24.00 29.95 105.03
CA LEU A 619 -24.22 28.95 106.08
C LEU A 619 -25.72 28.75 106.36
N GLY A 620 -26.55 28.93 105.34
CA GLY A 620 -28.00 28.77 105.42
C GLY A 620 -28.49 27.32 105.51
N LYS A 621 -27.64 26.34 105.14
CA LYS A 621 -28.00 24.92 105.10
C LYS A 621 -27.54 24.19 106.36
N SER A 622 -28.27 23.15 106.75
CA SER A 622 -27.95 22.30 107.89
C SER A 622 -28.06 20.82 107.54
N VAL A 623 -27.25 20.00 108.21
CA VAL A 623 -27.21 18.55 108.05
C VAL A 623 -27.27 17.86 109.43
N PRO A 624 -27.84 16.66 109.56
CA PRO A 624 -27.89 15.95 110.83
C PRO A 624 -26.47 15.49 111.23
N SER A 625 -25.96 15.94 112.37
CA SER A 625 -24.61 15.62 112.85
C SER A 625 -24.58 15.10 114.29
N GLY A 626 -23.55 14.31 114.59
CA GLY A 626 -23.36 13.61 115.86
C GLY A 626 -24.34 12.45 116.12
N PRO A 627 -24.14 11.68 117.21
CA PRO A 627 -24.97 10.50 117.52
C PRO A 627 -26.47 10.80 117.63
N ASN A 628 -26.81 11.99 118.10
CA ASN A 628 -28.19 12.43 118.34
C ASN A 628 -28.81 13.18 117.13
N ARG A 629 -28.18 13.10 115.93
CA ARG A 629 -28.63 13.69 114.66
C ARG A 629 -29.12 15.15 114.77
N LYS A 630 -28.42 15.99 115.55
CA LYS A 630 -28.80 17.40 115.72
C LYS A 630 -28.49 18.18 114.43
N PRO A 631 -29.34 19.14 114.01
CA PRO A 631 -29.09 19.93 112.81
C PRO A 631 -27.88 20.86 113.02
N ALA A 632 -26.80 20.60 112.30
CA ALA A 632 -25.57 21.37 112.34
C ALA A 632 -25.43 22.19 111.04
N ARG A 633 -25.17 23.50 111.15
CA ARG A 633 -25.01 24.38 109.98
C ARG A 633 -23.68 24.12 109.26
N VAL A 634 -23.75 23.91 107.96
CA VAL A 634 -22.61 23.59 107.10
C VAL A 634 -22.61 24.43 105.82
N CYS A 635 -21.43 24.66 105.24
CA CYS A 635 -21.32 25.38 103.98
C CYS A 635 -21.86 24.55 102.80
N ASP A 636 -22.07 25.21 101.65
CA ASP A 636 -22.64 24.56 100.45
C ASP A 636 -21.85 23.31 100.00
N VAL A 637 -20.52 23.36 100.06
CA VAL A 637 -19.64 22.23 99.69
C VAL A 637 -19.85 21.05 100.63
N CYS A 638 -19.77 21.28 101.95
CA CYS A 638 -20.01 20.26 102.96
C CYS A 638 -21.45 19.70 102.91
N HIS A 639 -22.44 20.51 102.54
CA HIS A 639 -23.80 20.02 102.36
C HIS A 639 -23.90 19.02 101.20
N THR A 640 -23.34 19.35 100.03
CA THR A 640 -23.34 18.45 98.87
C THR A 640 -22.52 17.17 99.11
N LEU A 641 -21.47 17.23 99.94
CA LEU A 641 -20.69 16.05 100.33
C LEU A 641 -21.39 15.15 101.37
N LEU A 642 -22.17 15.73 102.29
CA LEU A 642 -22.81 14.98 103.38
C LEU A 642 -24.25 14.53 103.10
N VAL A 643 -24.90 15.06 102.06
CA VAL A 643 -26.28 14.72 101.69
C VAL A 643 -26.27 14.03 100.33
N GLN A 644 -26.45 12.70 100.34
CA GLN A 644 -26.33 11.84 99.16
C GLN A 644 -27.36 12.16 98.06
N ASP A 645 -28.51 12.73 98.41
CA ASP A 645 -29.57 13.09 97.46
C ASP A 645 -29.39 14.48 96.81
N THR A 646 -28.32 15.22 97.14
CA THR A 646 -28.03 16.51 96.47
C THR A 646 -27.25 16.30 95.19
N ALA A 647 -27.82 16.72 94.04
CA ALA A 647 -27.14 16.68 92.75
C ALA A 647 -25.74 17.34 92.80
N PRO A 648 -24.69 16.70 92.23
CA PRO A 648 -23.34 17.27 92.21
C PRO A 648 -23.31 18.67 91.60
N TYR A 649 -22.42 19.52 92.12
CA TYR A 649 -22.29 20.93 91.70
C TYR A 649 -22.09 21.10 90.17
N PHE A 650 -21.52 20.10 89.50
CA PHE A 650 -21.22 20.09 88.07
C PHE A 650 -22.43 19.78 87.15
N SER A 651 -23.58 19.36 87.69
CA SER A 651 -24.70 18.83 86.88
C SER A 651 -25.81 19.84 86.58
N ARG A 652 -25.50 21.14 86.45
CA ARG A 652 -26.54 22.18 86.31
C ARG A 652 -26.87 22.67 84.90
N GLU A 653 -26.01 22.47 83.90
CA GLU A 653 -26.38 22.65 82.49
C GLU A 653 -25.34 21.98 81.56
N PRO A 654 -25.77 21.35 80.45
CA PRO A 654 -24.85 20.94 79.39
C PRO A 654 -24.36 22.18 78.60
N PRO A 655 -23.11 22.18 78.09
CA PRO A 655 -22.69 23.22 77.16
C PRO A 655 -23.55 23.14 75.89
N GLN A 656 -24.15 24.26 75.49
CA GLN A 656 -24.81 24.34 74.19
C GLN A 656 -23.73 24.20 73.10
N SER A 657 -23.89 23.17 72.27
CA SER A 657 -23.07 22.98 71.08
C SER A 657 -23.33 24.12 70.07
N PRO A 658 -22.29 24.59 69.35
CA PRO A 658 -22.41 25.66 68.36
C PRO A 658 -23.21 25.26 67.12
#